data_AF-A0A2G6CJG8-F1
#
_entry.id   AF-A0A2G6CJG8-F1
#
_cell.length_a   1.000
_cell.length_b   1.000
_cell.length_c   1.000
_cell.angle_alpha   90.00
_cell.angle_beta   90.00
_cell.angle_gamma   90.00
#
_symmetry.space_group_name_H-M   'P 1'
#
loop_
_entity.id
_entity.type
_entity.pdbx_description
1 polymer ?
#
loop_
_entity_poly.entity_id
_entity_poly.type
_entity_poly.pdbx_seq_one_letter_code
_entity_poly.pdbx_strand_id
1 'polypeptide(L)'
;MTLEPGVEVRFEPGTGLFIGKYSTNSLGYHGALSAQGTANNPIILTSNSDTPMAGDWKGICFHNATYDAGTLLEHCTIEYGGLTHNANICINNARPTIQYSTLRNSSHSGVYLSGNSSDGAQLSCNNFKDNRYGIYTADNAQPAVGGNNFLRNQDYGIYNAHSQTVTADNNWWGDANGPNTNGDGTFGPVTADTWLTAESDCVLTPPTNSPPFSPRIPVPADNAVRVPVLSEGQPVPVTLAWAGGDPNPWDVVVYDLYTGISPTSLTLAQADLGDAAFSLGGIAGGTTVYWQVVSRDDAGAESTGPVWSFTTLGEPPDLEVTQIDWAPADNLIAGQSVTLTATVANNGSGPVVDAFAVSFAIDDAGIGNRTVSPVIPAGGTVQVSLTWIAATGSHALTVTADSGKGVDESYEANNAATASLPLVVDTTPPVVNDVTVTDGAVLQSLESIVFTLSDAHGSIDDAAVIASVRLVDGSGQSVDGTVTEDDDQFTFLPAAPLTDGAYTLAFDAVDEAGNTAAVSITFTLDGQKPAAPSITGGQILSGTLAVRPAENRCNTISLNITGTREDDTAIFINAGEAVGIGSGEWTVAVTLGQGDNTLEIWSRDAAANQSDSIFVDVTLDSQAPVIGTSAPGNGSFVTPAPATVSVSYTESGSGLHAGISLFSLKNAAQADVPGDWATDTPGSLVFTPAGPLADGT
;
A
#
# COMPACT_ATOMS: atom_id res chain seq x y z
N MET A 1 0.91 -17.89 34.35
CA MET A 1 1.45 -16.90 35.30
C MET A 1 1.72 -17.62 36.60
N THR A 2 2.89 -17.42 37.20
CA THR A 2 3.21 -18.00 38.50
C THR A 2 3.53 -16.90 39.50
N LEU A 3 3.02 -17.03 40.72
CA LEU A 3 3.22 -16.10 41.82
C LEU A 3 3.98 -16.79 42.94
N GLU A 4 5.09 -16.18 43.35
CA GLU A 4 5.93 -16.66 44.44
C GLU A 4 5.24 -16.47 45.81
N PRO A 5 5.54 -17.30 46.82
CA PRO A 5 5.05 -17.13 48.18
C PRO A 5 5.34 -15.73 48.76
N GLY A 6 4.37 -15.17 49.48
CA GLY A 6 4.49 -13.84 50.10
C GLY A 6 4.31 -12.66 49.13
N VAL A 7 4.10 -12.91 47.83
CA VAL A 7 3.79 -11.84 46.87
C VAL A 7 2.44 -11.20 47.19
N GLU A 8 2.41 -9.87 47.16
CA GLU A 8 1.19 -9.08 47.21
C GLU A 8 0.92 -8.46 45.83
N VAL A 9 -0.24 -8.76 45.26
CA VAL A 9 -0.75 -8.22 43.99
C VAL A 9 -1.90 -7.26 44.30
N ARG A 10 -1.69 -5.99 43.98
CA ARG A 10 -2.70 -4.94 44.15
C ARG A 10 -3.30 -4.54 42.81
N PHE A 11 -4.63 -4.51 42.74
CA PHE A 11 -5.38 -4.20 41.53
C PHE A 11 -5.96 -2.79 41.60
N GLU A 12 -5.67 -1.98 40.57
CA GLU A 12 -6.32 -0.68 40.39
C GLU A 12 -7.84 -0.83 40.23
N PRO A 13 -8.64 0.17 40.65
CA PRO A 13 -10.08 0.12 40.49
C PRO A 13 -10.50 -0.19 39.05
N GLY A 14 -11.41 -1.15 38.88
CA GLY A 14 -11.89 -1.56 37.55
C GLY A 14 -11.00 -2.54 36.76
N THR A 15 -9.86 -2.97 37.32
CA THR A 15 -8.97 -3.98 36.72
C THR A 15 -9.26 -5.38 37.26
N GLY A 16 -8.80 -6.43 36.58
CA GLY A 16 -8.97 -7.82 37.03
C GLY A 16 -8.09 -8.79 36.26
N LEU A 17 -8.04 -10.03 36.72
CA LEU A 17 -7.20 -11.07 36.15
C LEU A 17 -8.08 -12.10 35.43
N PHE A 18 -7.92 -12.23 34.11
CA PHE A 18 -8.68 -13.16 33.29
C PHE A 18 -7.76 -14.26 32.78
N ILE A 19 -8.05 -15.50 33.15
CA ILE A 19 -7.25 -16.69 32.81
C ILE A 19 -8.05 -17.55 31.84
N GLY A 20 -7.41 -17.90 30.73
CA GLY A 20 -8.08 -18.60 29.64
C GLY A 20 -9.01 -17.70 28.82
N LYS A 21 -9.35 -18.16 27.63
CA LYS A 21 -10.26 -17.46 26.70
C LYS A 21 -11.69 -17.99 26.82
N TYR A 22 -12.68 -17.13 26.60
CA TYR A 22 -14.11 -17.49 26.59
C TYR A 22 -14.54 -18.45 25.47
N SER A 23 -13.78 -18.58 24.38
CA SER A 23 -14.23 -19.31 23.17
C SER A 23 -13.96 -20.82 23.24
N THR A 24 -15.01 -21.62 23.02
CA THR A 24 -15.01 -23.10 22.95
C THR A 24 -14.22 -23.69 21.78
N ASN A 25 -13.82 -22.88 20.79
CA ASN A 25 -13.18 -23.35 19.56
C ASN A 25 -11.65 -23.14 19.55
N SER A 26 -11.07 -22.82 20.71
CA SER A 26 -9.66 -22.44 20.81
C SER A 26 -8.78 -23.65 21.08
N LEU A 27 -8.40 -24.39 20.04
CA LEU A 27 -7.30 -25.36 20.16
C LEU A 27 -6.01 -24.59 20.50
N GLY A 28 -5.47 -24.79 21.70
CA GLY A 28 -4.07 -24.47 22.03
C GLY A 28 -3.77 -23.17 22.79
N TYR A 29 -4.74 -22.31 23.08
CA TYR A 29 -4.50 -21.09 23.89
C TYR A 29 -4.96 -21.29 25.32
N HIS A 30 -4.14 -21.98 26.11
CA HIS A 30 -4.42 -22.18 27.52
C HIS A 30 -3.74 -21.12 28.39
N GLY A 31 -4.49 -20.55 29.34
CA GLY A 31 -3.93 -19.75 30.43
C GLY A 31 -3.92 -20.56 31.73
N ALA A 32 -2.89 -20.39 32.56
CA ALA A 32 -2.83 -20.96 33.90
C ALA A 32 -2.39 -19.91 34.92
N LEU A 33 -2.91 -20.02 36.15
CA LEU A 33 -2.43 -19.26 37.30
C LEU A 33 -1.99 -20.25 38.38
N SER A 34 -0.68 -20.35 38.61
CA SER A 34 -0.11 -21.05 39.76
C SER A 34 0.23 -19.99 40.82
N ALA A 35 -0.48 -20.00 41.93
CA ALA A 35 -0.30 -19.08 43.04
C ALA A 35 -0.32 -19.93 44.33
N GLN A 36 0.85 -20.39 44.76
CA GLN A 36 1.00 -21.32 45.85
C GLN A 36 1.83 -20.67 46.95
N GLY A 37 1.14 -20.05 47.92
CA GLY A 37 1.78 -19.47 49.10
C GLY A 37 2.08 -20.52 50.18
N THR A 38 2.42 -20.04 51.37
CA THR A 38 2.47 -20.88 52.59
C THR A 38 1.63 -20.28 53.69
N ALA A 39 1.35 -21.05 54.75
CA ALA A 39 0.72 -20.54 55.95
C ALA A 39 1.45 -19.33 56.57
N ASN A 40 2.79 -19.28 56.45
CA ASN A 40 3.60 -18.18 56.99
C ASN A 40 3.79 -17.02 55.99
N ASN A 41 3.76 -17.31 54.70
CA ASN A 41 3.93 -16.35 53.61
C ASN A 41 2.80 -16.53 52.59
N PRO A 42 1.57 -16.11 52.93
CA PRO A 42 0.44 -16.22 52.01
C PRO A 42 0.60 -15.23 50.85
N ILE A 43 0.08 -15.58 49.68
CA ILE A 43 -0.03 -14.66 48.54
C ILE A 43 -1.27 -13.80 48.74
N ILE A 44 -1.18 -12.49 48.57
CA ILE A 44 -2.30 -11.57 48.77
C ILE A 44 -2.72 -10.99 47.42
N LEU A 45 -4.00 -11.11 47.05
CA LEU A 45 -4.60 -10.48 45.87
C LEU A 45 -5.73 -9.54 46.33
N THR A 46 -5.51 -8.23 46.22
CA THR A 46 -6.33 -7.21 46.88
C THR A 46 -6.47 -5.91 46.06
N SER A 47 -7.27 -4.97 46.55
CA SER A 47 -7.43 -3.64 45.97
C SER A 47 -6.17 -2.79 46.17
N ASN A 48 -5.82 -1.94 45.20
CA ASN A 48 -4.78 -0.91 45.36
C ASN A 48 -5.28 0.37 46.06
N SER A 49 -6.54 0.39 46.53
CA SER A 49 -7.10 1.51 47.28
C SER A 49 -6.49 1.63 48.67
N ASP A 50 -6.21 2.85 49.12
CA ASP A 50 -5.79 3.14 50.51
C ASP A 50 -6.88 2.73 51.53
N THR A 51 -8.14 2.69 51.10
CA THR A 51 -9.28 2.20 51.88
C THR A 51 -10.07 1.20 51.06
N PRO A 52 -9.67 -0.09 51.05
CA PRO A 52 -10.30 -1.11 50.22
C PRO A 52 -11.79 -1.28 50.51
N MET A 53 -12.60 -1.30 49.45
CA MET A 53 -14.03 -1.60 49.50
C MET A 53 -14.39 -2.82 48.65
N ALA A 54 -15.45 -3.50 49.06
CA ALA A 54 -15.96 -4.66 48.35
C ALA A 54 -16.35 -4.29 46.90
N GLY A 55 -15.72 -4.93 45.91
CA GLY A 55 -15.94 -4.64 44.49
C GLY A 55 -15.08 -3.52 43.91
N ASP A 56 -13.99 -3.13 44.58
CA ASP A 56 -13.03 -2.15 44.02
C ASP A 56 -12.44 -2.63 42.69
N TRP A 57 -12.17 -3.93 42.58
CA TRP A 57 -11.60 -4.55 41.39
C TRP A 57 -12.48 -5.70 40.89
N LYS A 58 -12.26 -6.12 39.64
CA LYS A 58 -13.10 -7.10 38.91
C LYS A 58 -13.05 -8.53 39.45
N GLY A 59 -12.04 -8.86 40.25
CA GLY A 59 -11.77 -10.23 40.68
C GLY A 59 -10.93 -11.03 39.68
N ILE A 60 -10.77 -12.32 39.96
CA ILE A 60 -10.09 -13.29 39.10
C ILE A 60 -11.16 -14.09 38.35
N CYS A 61 -11.06 -14.21 37.04
CA CYS A 61 -12.00 -14.96 36.22
C CYS A 61 -11.29 -16.07 35.44
N PHE A 62 -11.68 -17.32 35.67
CA PHE A 62 -11.24 -18.48 34.90
C PHE A 62 -12.27 -18.82 33.82
N HIS A 63 -11.83 -18.96 32.57
CA HIS A 63 -12.69 -19.25 31.42
C HIS A 63 -12.39 -20.61 30.81
N ASN A 64 -13.23 -21.05 29.86
CA ASN A 64 -13.18 -22.38 29.25
C ASN A 64 -11.80 -22.85 28.78
N ALA A 65 -10.96 -21.95 28.23
CA ALA A 65 -9.59 -22.30 27.83
C ALA A 65 -8.55 -22.10 28.97
N THR A 66 -8.89 -22.39 30.21
CA THR A 66 -7.92 -22.48 31.31
C THR A 66 -7.20 -23.84 31.25
N TYR A 67 -5.89 -23.87 31.53
CA TYR A 67 -5.17 -25.11 31.80
C TYR A 67 -5.38 -25.46 33.26
N ASP A 68 -6.42 -26.26 33.50
CA ASP A 68 -6.90 -26.59 34.84
C ASP A 68 -5.82 -27.23 35.72
N ALA A 69 -5.09 -28.22 35.18
CA ALA A 69 -4.10 -28.98 35.94
C ALA A 69 -2.91 -28.12 36.41
N GLY A 70 -2.64 -26.99 35.74
CA GLY A 70 -1.62 -26.02 36.15
C GLY A 70 -2.20 -24.79 36.86
N THR A 71 -3.49 -24.77 37.17
CA THR A 71 -4.14 -23.65 37.84
C THR A 71 -4.43 -24.00 39.30
N LEU A 72 -3.53 -23.55 40.17
CA LEU A 72 -3.46 -23.89 41.58
C LEU A 72 -3.45 -22.60 42.41
N LEU A 73 -4.41 -22.44 43.32
CA LEU A 73 -4.48 -21.33 44.25
C LEU A 73 -4.42 -21.91 45.67
N GLU A 74 -3.24 -21.85 46.27
CA GLU A 74 -2.96 -22.42 47.58
C GLU A 74 -2.45 -21.33 48.53
N HIS A 75 -2.93 -21.29 49.78
CA HIS A 75 -2.53 -20.29 50.77
C HIS A 75 -2.62 -18.83 50.27
N CYS A 76 -3.66 -18.53 49.48
CA CYS A 76 -3.92 -17.20 48.99
C CYS A 76 -4.90 -16.46 49.91
N THR A 77 -4.77 -15.14 50.03
CA THR A 77 -5.81 -14.25 50.55
C THR A 77 -6.34 -13.41 49.38
N ILE A 78 -7.61 -13.57 49.06
CA ILE A 78 -8.24 -12.90 47.92
C ILE A 78 -9.42 -12.08 48.44
N GLU A 79 -9.38 -10.77 48.26
CA GLU A 79 -10.30 -9.85 48.92
C GLU A 79 -10.65 -8.59 48.13
N TYR A 80 -11.78 -7.97 48.49
CA TYR A 80 -12.27 -6.70 47.93
C TYR A 80 -12.59 -6.71 46.43
N GLY A 81 -12.69 -7.89 45.82
CA GLY A 81 -13.00 -8.08 44.40
C GLY A 81 -14.51 -8.21 44.13
N GLY A 82 -14.83 -8.37 42.85
CA GLY A 82 -16.19 -8.64 42.36
C GLY A 82 -16.93 -7.45 41.75
N LEU A 83 -16.22 -6.45 41.20
CA LEU A 83 -16.85 -5.44 40.34
C LEU A 83 -17.54 -6.08 39.13
N THR A 84 -16.99 -7.19 38.62
CA THR A 84 -17.59 -8.02 37.58
C THR A 84 -17.88 -9.40 38.14
N HIS A 85 -18.96 -10.03 37.68
CA HIS A 85 -19.41 -11.36 38.13
C HIS A 85 -19.75 -11.47 39.62
N ASN A 86 -19.73 -10.35 40.35
CA ASN A 86 -20.11 -10.27 41.76
C ASN A 86 -19.33 -11.27 42.64
N ALA A 87 -18.03 -11.48 42.37
CA ALA A 87 -17.21 -12.37 43.18
C ALA A 87 -15.72 -12.05 43.19
N ASN A 88 -15.01 -12.44 44.25
CA ASN A 88 -13.54 -12.42 44.27
C ASN A 88 -12.97 -13.35 43.19
N ILE A 89 -13.56 -14.53 43.02
CA ILE A 89 -13.25 -15.47 41.94
C ILE A 89 -14.51 -15.82 41.17
N CYS A 90 -14.44 -15.74 39.84
CA CYS A 90 -15.41 -16.27 38.89
C CYS A 90 -14.81 -17.47 38.16
N ILE A 91 -15.54 -18.57 38.09
CA ILE A 91 -15.15 -19.79 37.38
C ILE A 91 -16.25 -20.06 36.35
N ASN A 92 -15.90 -19.99 35.07
CA ASN A 92 -16.82 -20.20 33.97
C ASN A 92 -16.26 -21.29 33.04
N ASN A 93 -16.82 -22.49 33.16
CA ASN A 93 -16.40 -23.68 32.40
C ASN A 93 -14.91 -24.05 32.58
N ALA A 94 -14.34 -23.79 33.75
CA ALA A 94 -12.99 -24.19 34.15
C ALA A 94 -13.02 -24.93 35.49
N ARG A 95 -11.93 -25.63 35.85
CA ARG A 95 -11.82 -26.39 37.10
C ARG A 95 -10.45 -26.16 37.79
N PRO A 96 -10.16 -24.91 38.23
CA PRO A 96 -8.97 -24.66 39.04
C PRO A 96 -9.05 -25.41 40.38
N THR A 97 -7.90 -25.69 40.98
CA THR A 97 -7.83 -26.14 42.37
C THR A 97 -7.63 -24.93 43.27
N ILE A 98 -8.57 -24.68 44.18
CA ILE A 98 -8.51 -23.61 45.17
C ILE A 98 -8.54 -24.26 46.54
N GLN A 99 -7.43 -24.16 47.26
CA GLN A 99 -7.31 -24.76 48.58
C GLN A 99 -6.51 -23.92 49.56
N TYR A 100 -6.69 -24.17 50.86
CA TYR A 100 -5.96 -23.48 51.94
C TYR A 100 -6.05 -21.95 51.91
N SER A 101 -7.00 -21.39 51.18
CA SER A 101 -7.06 -19.97 50.86
C SER A 101 -8.16 -19.27 51.64
N THR A 102 -8.01 -17.97 51.86
CA THR A 102 -9.02 -17.12 52.49
C THR A 102 -9.66 -16.23 51.43
N LEU A 103 -10.97 -16.31 51.28
CA LEU A 103 -11.73 -15.49 50.35
C LEU A 103 -12.74 -14.65 51.14
N ARG A 104 -12.55 -13.33 51.15
CA ARG A 104 -13.33 -12.42 52.01
C ARG A 104 -13.62 -11.05 51.43
N ASN A 105 -14.57 -10.33 52.03
CA ASN A 105 -14.89 -8.94 51.69
C ASN A 105 -15.19 -8.72 50.19
N SER A 106 -15.73 -9.73 49.50
CA SER A 106 -16.17 -9.59 48.10
C SER A 106 -17.40 -8.69 47.98
N SER A 107 -17.66 -8.13 46.79
CA SER A 107 -18.91 -7.40 46.51
C SER A 107 -20.17 -8.24 46.74
N HIS A 108 -20.04 -9.57 46.69
CA HIS A 108 -21.14 -10.49 46.86
C HIS A 108 -20.67 -11.91 47.22
N SER A 109 -20.00 -12.64 46.32
CA SER A 109 -19.60 -14.03 46.58
C SER A 109 -18.08 -14.21 46.72
N GLY A 110 -17.64 -15.08 47.63
CA GLY A 110 -16.24 -15.52 47.65
C GLY A 110 -15.84 -16.17 46.32
N VAL A 111 -16.64 -17.14 45.87
CA VAL A 111 -16.52 -17.77 44.54
C VAL A 111 -17.88 -17.81 43.85
N TYR A 112 -17.90 -17.44 42.58
CA TYR A 112 -19.02 -17.65 41.67
C TYR A 112 -18.62 -18.71 40.62
N LEU A 113 -19.43 -19.74 40.43
CA LEU A 113 -19.20 -20.79 39.43
C LEU A 113 -20.39 -20.95 38.48
N SER A 114 -20.12 -21.14 37.19
CA SER A 114 -21.14 -21.39 36.17
C SER A 114 -20.68 -22.35 35.07
N GLY A 115 -21.58 -23.24 34.64
CA GLY A 115 -21.41 -24.12 33.48
C GLY A 115 -20.95 -25.54 33.82
N ASN A 116 -21.37 -26.52 33.02
CA ASN A 116 -21.10 -27.94 33.24
C ASN A 116 -19.60 -28.32 33.25
N SER A 117 -18.73 -27.58 32.55
CA SER A 117 -17.29 -27.89 32.58
C SER A 117 -16.59 -27.45 33.88
N SER A 118 -17.34 -26.81 34.79
CA SER A 118 -16.87 -26.50 36.15
C SER A 118 -17.19 -27.59 37.18
N ASP A 119 -17.81 -28.69 36.75
CA ASP A 119 -18.09 -29.83 37.61
C ASP A 119 -16.78 -30.43 38.14
N GLY A 120 -16.73 -30.64 39.46
CA GLY A 120 -15.56 -31.17 40.14
C GLY A 120 -14.41 -30.17 40.33
N ALA A 121 -14.60 -28.87 40.05
CA ALA A 121 -13.67 -27.83 40.49
C ALA A 121 -13.44 -27.96 42.01
N GLN A 122 -12.17 -28.05 42.42
CA GLN A 122 -11.81 -28.38 43.80
C GLN A 122 -11.81 -27.11 44.65
N LEU A 123 -12.76 -27.03 45.58
CA LEU A 123 -12.86 -25.97 46.58
C LEU A 123 -12.74 -26.62 47.96
N SER A 124 -11.52 -26.82 48.41
CA SER A 124 -11.24 -27.55 49.66
C SER A 124 -10.45 -26.73 50.66
N CYS A 125 -10.69 -26.90 51.95
CA CYS A 125 -9.82 -26.31 52.98
C CYS A 125 -9.70 -24.78 52.95
N ASN A 126 -10.71 -24.09 52.43
CA ASN A 126 -10.72 -22.64 52.34
C ASN A 126 -11.48 -21.99 53.49
N ASN A 127 -11.18 -20.73 53.77
CA ASN A 127 -11.95 -19.86 54.64
C ASN A 127 -12.80 -18.90 53.78
N PHE A 128 -14.08 -19.22 53.60
CA PHE A 128 -15.06 -18.35 52.94
C PHE A 128 -15.75 -17.49 54.00
N LYS A 129 -15.33 -16.23 54.11
CA LYS A 129 -15.75 -15.40 55.24
C LYS A 129 -16.04 -13.96 54.91
N ASP A 130 -16.90 -13.30 55.67
CA ASP A 130 -17.17 -11.87 55.55
C ASP A 130 -17.61 -11.47 54.10
N ASN A 131 -18.30 -12.36 53.39
CA ASN A 131 -18.92 -12.11 52.07
C ASN A 131 -20.44 -12.07 52.21
N ARG A 132 -21.17 -11.75 51.14
CA ARG A 132 -22.62 -11.98 51.14
C ARG A 132 -22.94 -13.48 51.00
N TYR A 133 -22.27 -14.14 50.06
CA TYR A 133 -22.26 -15.60 49.94
C TYR A 133 -20.83 -16.14 49.99
N GLY A 134 -20.62 -17.30 50.62
CA GLY A 134 -19.33 -17.99 50.52
C GLY A 134 -19.07 -18.47 49.09
N ILE A 135 -19.99 -19.32 48.59
CA ILE A 135 -19.98 -19.87 47.23
C ILE A 135 -21.35 -19.65 46.58
N TYR A 136 -21.36 -19.23 45.32
CA TYR A 136 -22.54 -19.13 44.48
C TYR A 136 -22.39 -20.04 43.25
N THR A 137 -23.35 -20.93 43.01
CA THR A 137 -23.36 -21.80 41.81
C THR A 137 -24.53 -21.48 40.89
N ALA A 138 -24.25 -21.45 39.59
CA ALA A 138 -25.19 -21.21 38.49
C ALA A 138 -25.00 -22.24 37.37
N ASP A 139 -25.97 -22.31 36.45
CA ASP A 139 -25.83 -23.03 35.17
C ASP A 139 -25.27 -24.46 35.29
N ASN A 140 -25.82 -25.23 36.24
CA ASN A 140 -25.48 -26.62 36.54
C ASN A 140 -24.07 -26.89 37.11
N ALA A 141 -23.30 -25.87 37.52
CA ALA A 141 -21.97 -26.11 38.07
C ALA A 141 -22.00 -26.88 39.41
N GLN A 142 -21.34 -28.04 39.47
CA GLN A 142 -21.26 -28.91 40.65
C GLN A 142 -19.82 -29.00 41.19
N PRO A 143 -19.31 -27.97 41.90
CA PRO A 143 -17.96 -28.02 42.49
C PRO A 143 -17.84 -29.10 43.57
N ALA A 144 -16.62 -29.58 43.79
CA ALA A 144 -16.28 -30.44 44.92
C ALA A 144 -15.96 -29.57 46.14
N VAL A 145 -16.89 -29.48 47.10
CA VAL A 145 -16.78 -28.57 48.27
C VAL A 145 -16.61 -29.39 49.55
N GLY A 146 -15.42 -29.36 50.17
CA GLY A 146 -15.18 -30.10 51.41
C GLY A 146 -14.04 -29.55 52.26
N GLY A 147 -14.13 -29.70 53.58
CA GLY A 147 -13.11 -29.22 54.51
C GLY A 147 -13.02 -27.70 54.63
N ASN A 148 -13.97 -26.93 54.10
CA ASN A 148 -13.96 -25.47 54.17
C ASN A 148 -14.60 -24.94 55.46
N ASN A 149 -14.28 -23.69 55.79
CA ASN A 149 -14.87 -22.91 56.87
C ASN A 149 -15.70 -21.77 56.28
N PHE A 150 -17.02 -21.83 56.47
CA PHE A 150 -17.95 -20.73 56.18
C PHE A 150 -18.16 -19.92 57.45
N LEU A 151 -17.76 -18.65 57.44
CA LEU A 151 -17.69 -17.81 58.64
C LEU A 151 -18.21 -16.39 58.38
N ARG A 152 -19.31 -16.00 59.03
CA ARG A 152 -19.83 -14.62 58.97
C ARG A 152 -20.14 -14.16 57.55
N ASN A 153 -20.59 -15.06 56.68
CA ASN A 153 -21.23 -14.62 55.45
C ASN A 153 -22.59 -13.99 55.79
N GLN A 154 -23.09 -13.06 54.98
CA GLN A 154 -24.28 -12.28 55.36
C GLN A 154 -25.57 -13.07 55.19
N ASP A 155 -25.69 -13.84 54.10
CA ASP A 155 -26.94 -14.50 53.72
C ASP A 155 -26.79 -16.04 53.68
N TYR A 156 -25.80 -16.58 52.96
CA TYR A 156 -25.57 -18.03 52.86
C TYR A 156 -24.08 -18.40 52.76
N GLY A 157 -23.70 -19.54 53.32
CA GLY A 157 -22.41 -20.16 53.04
C GLY A 157 -22.36 -20.67 51.60
N ILE A 158 -23.42 -21.35 51.15
CA ILE A 158 -23.56 -21.81 49.76
C ILE A 158 -24.95 -21.45 49.22
N TYR A 159 -24.97 -20.73 48.12
CA TYR A 159 -26.19 -20.43 47.36
C TYR A 159 -26.17 -21.18 46.02
N ASN A 160 -27.01 -22.20 45.88
CA ASN A 160 -27.20 -22.93 44.64
C ASN A 160 -28.43 -22.42 43.88
N ALA A 161 -28.20 -21.77 42.74
CA ALA A 161 -29.24 -21.15 41.92
C ALA A 161 -29.85 -22.07 40.86
N HIS A 162 -29.49 -23.36 40.82
CA HIS A 162 -29.95 -24.33 39.83
C HIS A 162 -30.52 -25.62 40.45
N SER A 163 -31.00 -26.54 39.61
CA SER A 163 -31.68 -27.76 40.05
C SER A 163 -30.76 -28.94 40.36
N GLN A 164 -29.52 -28.96 39.86
CA GLN A 164 -28.53 -29.98 40.21
C GLN A 164 -28.05 -29.83 41.64
N THR A 165 -27.78 -30.95 42.33
CA THR A 165 -27.32 -30.96 43.72
C THR A 165 -25.83 -30.64 43.81
N VAL A 166 -25.45 -29.72 44.68
CA VAL A 166 -24.05 -29.47 45.06
C VAL A 166 -23.75 -30.23 46.35
N THR A 167 -22.71 -31.08 46.34
CA THR A 167 -22.26 -31.81 47.53
C THR A 167 -21.28 -30.97 48.32
N ALA A 168 -21.64 -30.67 49.57
CA ALA A 168 -20.90 -29.81 50.49
C ALA A 168 -20.75 -30.47 51.87
N ASP A 169 -20.44 -31.76 51.87
CA ASP A 169 -20.18 -32.51 53.09
C ASP A 169 -18.80 -32.17 53.69
N ASN A 170 -18.68 -32.38 55.00
CA ASN A 170 -17.45 -32.18 55.78
C ASN A 170 -16.94 -30.73 55.76
N ASN A 171 -17.84 -29.76 55.76
CA ASN A 171 -17.52 -28.33 55.96
C ASN A 171 -17.91 -27.87 57.36
N TRP A 172 -17.24 -26.83 57.86
CA TRP A 172 -17.62 -26.07 59.05
C TRP A 172 -18.49 -24.87 58.65
N TRP A 173 -19.61 -24.68 59.34
CA TRP A 173 -20.61 -23.67 58.99
C TRP A 173 -20.74 -22.54 60.01
N GLY A 174 -19.69 -22.34 60.83
CA GLY A 174 -19.72 -21.38 61.93
C GLY A 174 -20.49 -21.84 63.17
N ASP A 175 -21.12 -23.03 63.13
CA ASP A 175 -21.91 -23.62 64.21
C ASP A 175 -21.76 -25.15 64.24
N ALA A 176 -21.60 -25.71 65.44
CA ALA A 176 -21.46 -27.16 65.66
C ALA A 176 -22.72 -27.95 65.32
N ASN A 177 -23.87 -27.28 65.19
CA ASN A 177 -25.13 -27.87 64.79
C ASN A 177 -25.32 -27.86 63.26
N GLY A 178 -24.32 -27.44 62.48
CA GLY A 178 -24.33 -27.46 61.02
C GLY A 178 -24.74 -26.13 60.39
N PRO A 179 -25.17 -26.12 59.12
CA PRO A 179 -25.61 -24.91 58.42
C PRO A 179 -26.70 -24.17 59.22
N ASN A 180 -26.47 -22.90 59.52
CA ASN A 180 -27.34 -22.09 60.37
C ASN A 180 -27.96 -20.91 59.59
N THR A 181 -28.94 -20.23 60.20
CA THR A 181 -29.63 -19.08 59.55
C THR A 181 -28.95 -17.73 59.78
N ASN A 182 -27.79 -17.69 60.44
CA ASN A 182 -27.00 -16.48 60.68
C ASN A 182 -26.04 -16.19 59.52
N GLY A 183 -26.50 -16.41 58.29
CA GLY A 183 -25.77 -16.04 57.08
C GLY A 183 -24.79 -17.09 56.53
N ASP A 184 -24.58 -18.21 57.23
CA ASP A 184 -23.73 -19.33 56.78
C ASP A 184 -24.56 -20.59 56.45
N GLY A 185 -25.82 -20.41 56.05
CA GLY A 185 -26.71 -21.52 55.69
C GLY A 185 -26.51 -22.03 54.25
N THR A 186 -27.40 -22.91 53.81
CA THR A 186 -27.48 -23.33 52.40
C THR A 186 -28.78 -22.85 51.76
N PHE A 187 -28.75 -22.57 50.46
CA PHE A 187 -29.93 -22.29 49.64
C PHE A 187 -29.93 -23.16 48.39
N GLY A 188 -31.10 -23.68 48.01
CA GLY A 188 -31.26 -24.58 46.87
C GLY A 188 -30.84 -26.03 47.17
N PRO A 189 -30.69 -26.88 46.14
CA PRO A 189 -30.28 -28.29 46.29
C PRO A 189 -28.80 -28.41 46.72
N VAL A 190 -28.54 -28.48 48.01
CA VAL A 190 -27.19 -28.68 48.58
C VAL A 190 -27.23 -29.83 49.59
N THR A 191 -26.35 -30.82 49.45
CA THR A 191 -26.20 -31.86 50.49
C THR A 191 -25.11 -31.44 51.47
N ALA A 192 -25.50 -31.31 52.72
CA ALA A 192 -24.61 -31.07 53.87
C ALA A 192 -24.99 -32.08 54.95
N ASP A 193 -25.00 -33.36 54.58
CA ASP A 193 -25.49 -34.47 55.40
C ASP A 193 -24.49 -34.79 56.53
N THR A 194 -23.20 -34.50 56.30
CA THR A 194 -22.17 -34.49 57.34
C THR A 194 -21.49 -33.13 57.42
N TRP A 195 -21.33 -32.58 58.63
CA TRP A 195 -20.63 -31.32 58.88
C TRP A 195 -19.57 -31.48 59.98
N LEU A 196 -18.60 -30.56 59.98
CA LEU A 196 -17.58 -30.50 61.03
C LEU A 196 -18.16 -29.89 62.31
N THR A 197 -17.63 -30.29 63.47
CA THR A 197 -18.08 -29.77 64.78
C THR A 197 -17.18 -28.66 65.33
N ALA A 198 -16.12 -28.33 64.60
CA ALA A 198 -15.22 -27.20 64.82
C ALA A 198 -14.67 -26.72 63.47
N GLU A 199 -13.98 -25.58 63.46
CA GLU A 199 -13.24 -25.10 62.29
C GLU A 199 -12.29 -26.19 61.76
N SER A 200 -12.31 -26.37 60.45
CA SER A 200 -11.44 -27.27 59.72
C SER A 200 -9.98 -26.82 59.84
N ASP A 201 -9.12 -27.74 60.28
CA ASP A 201 -7.66 -27.60 60.31
C ASP A 201 -6.96 -28.29 59.12
N CYS A 202 -7.73 -29.00 58.29
CA CYS A 202 -7.32 -29.65 57.04
C CYS A 202 -5.93 -30.32 57.03
N VAL A 203 -5.77 -31.36 57.85
CA VAL A 203 -4.49 -32.09 57.99
C VAL A 203 -4.28 -33.21 56.95
N LEU A 204 -5.24 -33.48 56.04
CA LEU A 204 -5.27 -34.76 55.28
C LEU A 204 -4.92 -34.72 53.78
N THR A 205 -4.60 -33.57 53.18
CA THR A 205 -4.11 -33.53 51.79
C THR A 205 -2.87 -32.64 51.68
N PRO A 206 -1.65 -33.18 51.50
CA PRO A 206 -0.48 -32.33 51.29
C PRO A 206 -0.69 -31.44 50.05
N PRO A 207 -0.11 -30.22 50.04
CA PRO A 207 -0.22 -29.31 48.92
C PRO A 207 0.31 -29.93 47.61
N THR A 208 -0.19 -29.43 46.48
CA THR A 208 0.07 -30.04 45.17
C THR A 208 1.51 -29.71 44.71
N ASN A 209 2.31 -30.73 44.42
CA ASN A 209 3.67 -30.56 43.85
C ASN A 209 3.59 -30.06 42.41
N SER A 210 4.32 -29.00 42.11
CA SER A 210 4.50 -28.39 40.80
C SER A 210 5.97 -28.53 40.39
N PRO A 211 6.28 -28.63 39.09
CA PRO A 211 7.67 -28.60 38.65
C PRO A 211 8.37 -27.29 39.02
N PRO A 212 9.70 -27.31 39.22
CA PRO A 212 10.51 -26.10 39.43
C PRO A 212 10.34 -25.06 38.33
N PHE A 213 10.72 -23.83 38.63
CA PHE A 213 10.79 -22.80 37.59
C PHE A 213 11.84 -23.14 36.54
N SER A 214 11.46 -23.08 35.26
CA SER A 214 12.45 -23.06 34.19
C SER A 214 13.51 -21.97 34.47
N PRO A 215 14.81 -22.30 34.45
CA PRO A 215 15.89 -21.34 34.64
C PRO A 215 15.72 -20.12 33.72
N ARG A 216 15.86 -18.93 34.30
CA ARG A 216 15.62 -17.65 33.61
C ARG A 216 16.61 -16.58 34.06
N ILE A 217 16.69 -15.46 33.33
CA ILE A 217 17.52 -14.30 33.70
C ILE A 217 19.00 -14.72 33.88
N PRO A 218 19.67 -15.16 32.80
CA PRO A 218 21.05 -15.61 32.88
C PRO A 218 22.01 -14.46 33.21
N VAL A 219 23.06 -14.78 33.94
CA VAL A 219 24.25 -13.96 34.13
C VAL A 219 25.45 -14.84 33.76
N PRO A 220 26.35 -14.45 32.83
CA PRO A 220 26.22 -13.31 31.93
C PRO A 220 24.90 -13.31 31.16
N ALA A 221 24.44 -12.11 30.79
CA ALA A 221 23.24 -11.99 29.96
C ALA A 221 23.41 -12.78 28.66
N ASP A 222 22.31 -13.27 28.10
CA ASP A 222 22.36 -14.04 26.86
C ASP A 222 22.98 -13.21 25.71
N ASN A 223 23.92 -13.82 24.98
CA ASN A 223 24.78 -13.22 23.95
C ASN A 223 25.69 -12.09 24.46
N ALA A 224 25.99 -12.03 25.75
CA ALA A 224 26.96 -11.07 26.29
C ALA A 224 28.33 -11.26 25.63
N VAL A 225 28.95 -10.15 25.24
CA VAL A 225 30.30 -10.13 24.66
C VAL A 225 31.30 -9.51 25.63
N ARG A 226 32.59 -9.74 25.41
CA ARG A 226 33.69 -9.17 26.20
C ARG A 226 33.65 -9.57 27.68
N VAL A 227 33.17 -10.78 27.98
CA VAL A 227 33.16 -11.31 29.36
C VAL A 227 34.61 -11.56 29.82
N PRO A 228 35.08 -10.94 30.91
CA PRO A 228 36.47 -11.04 31.31
C PRO A 228 36.78 -12.43 31.89
N VAL A 229 37.87 -13.03 31.40
CA VAL A 229 38.43 -14.31 31.89
C VAL A 229 39.87 -14.17 32.38
N LEU A 230 40.42 -12.95 32.30
CA LEU A 230 41.73 -12.60 32.83
C LEU A 230 41.58 -11.34 33.71
N SER A 231 42.29 -11.31 34.83
CA SER A 231 42.50 -10.12 35.66
C SER A 231 43.99 -10.01 35.96
N GLU A 232 44.61 -8.89 35.60
CA GLU A 232 46.07 -8.69 35.72
C GLU A 232 46.89 -9.86 35.09
N GLY A 233 46.39 -10.40 33.98
CA GLY A 233 47.02 -11.52 33.27
C GLY A 233 46.85 -12.90 33.93
N GLN A 234 46.08 -13.00 35.02
CA GLN A 234 45.77 -14.27 35.69
C GLN A 234 44.35 -14.75 35.33
N PRO A 235 44.13 -16.07 35.12
CA PRO A 235 42.79 -16.62 34.87
C PRO A 235 41.82 -16.33 36.01
N VAL A 236 40.64 -15.82 35.67
CA VAL A 236 39.50 -15.63 36.58
C VAL A 236 38.28 -16.41 36.06
N PRO A 237 37.50 -17.07 36.93
CA PRO A 237 36.31 -17.80 36.51
C PRO A 237 35.18 -16.84 36.14
N VAL A 238 34.32 -17.27 35.22
CA VAL A 238 33.05 -16.60 34.89
C VAL A 238 31.98 -17.15 35.81
N THR A 239 31.26 -16.26 36.50
CA THR A 239 30.11 -16.67 37.31
C THR A 239 28.89 -16.81 36.41
N LEU A 240 28.42 -18.04 36.24
CA LEU A 240 27.12 -18.35 35.66
C LEU A 240 26.08 -18.28 36.78
N ALA A 241 25.02 -17.50 36.61
CA ALA A 241 23.91 -17.46 37.56
C ALA A 241 22.58 -17.34 36.82
N TRP A 242 21.51 -17.81 37.46
CA TRP A 242 20.16 -17.78 36.92
C TRP A 242 19.16 -17.60 38.07
N ALA A 243 17.95 -17.17 37.73
CA ALA A 243 16.81 -17.28 38.63
C ALA A 243 16.20 -18.69 38.49
N GLY A 244 16.26 -19.45 39.58
CA GLY A 244 15.62 -20.75 39.73
C GLY A 244 14.50 -20.73 40.79
N GLY A 245 14.38 -21.80 41.57
CA GLY A 245 13.39 -22.00 42.63
C GLY A 245 12.21 -22.88 42.21
N ASP A 246 11.26 -23.03 43.12
CA ASP A 246 10.05 -23.82 42.92
C ASP A 246 8.80 -23.02 43.34
N PRO A 247 7.67 -23.13 42.61
CA PRO A 247 6.37 -22.67 43.09
C PRO A 247 6.00 -23.22 44.47
N ASN A 248 6.52 -24.38 44.85
CA ASN A 248 6.36 -25.04 46.13
C ASN A 248 7.56 -24.74 47.05
N PRO A 249 7.44 -23.80 48.00
CA PRO A 249 8.57 -23.33 48.81
C PRO A 249 9.12 -24.33 49.84
N TRP A 250 8.48 -25.48 49.99
CA TRP A 250 8.99 -26.58 50.81
C TRP A 250 9.82 -27.57 49.99
N ASP A 251 9.82 -27.46 48.67
CA ASP A 251 10.59 -28.33 47.79
C ASP A 251 12.04 -27.85 47.74
N VAL A 252 12.96 -28.82 47.70
CA VAL A 252 14.39 -28.54 47.54
C VAL A 252 14.74 -28.68 46.06
N VAL A 253 15.10 -27.56 45.43
CA VAL A 253 15.50 -27.55 44.01
C VAL A 253 17.00 -27.72 43.87
N VAL A 254 17.40 -28.64 42.99
CA VAL A 254 18.77 -28.80 42.51
C VAL A 254 18.88 -28.48 41.02
N TYR A 255 20.09 -28.15 40.55
CA TYR A 255 20.33 -27.79 39.15
C TYR A 255 21.45 -28.60 38.50
N ASP A 256 21.18 -29.13 37.31
CA ASP A 256 22.17 -29.72 36.41
C ASP A 256 22.58 -28.68 35.36
N LEU A 257 23.87 -28.32 35.34
CA LEU A 257 24.45 -27.33 34.43
C LEU A 257 25.17 -28.04 33.28
N TYR A 258 24.83 -27.66 32.05
CA TYR A 258 25.45 -28.13 30.83
C TYR A 258 26.19 -26.98 30.13
N THR A 259 27.38 -27.24 29.61
CA THR A 259 28.20 -26.25 28.87
C THR A 259 28.83 -26.86 27.63
N GLY A 260 29.14 -26.04 26.62
CA GLY A 260 29.87 -26.44 25.42
C GLY A 260 30.29 -25.25 24.57
N ILE A 261 31.06 -25.52 23.51
CA ILE A 261 31.47 -24.51 22.50
C ILE A 261 30.60 -24.56 21.23
N SER A 262 29.53 -25.35 21.28
CA SER A 262 28.51 -25.45 20.24
C SER A 262 27.13 -25.53 20.90
N PRO A 263 26.11 -24.83 20.38
CA PRO A 263 24.77 -24.85 20.94
C PRO A 263 24.09 -26.23 20.85
N THR A 264 24.60 -27.12 20.00
CA THR A 264 24.03 -28.46 19.76
C THR A 264 24.82 -29.58 20.44
N SER A 265 25.92 -29.27 21.14
CA SER A 265 26.80 -30.26 21.77
C SER A 265 27.20 -29.83 23.17
N LEU A 266 26.21 -29.69 24.06
CA LEU A 266 26.45 -29.39 25.47
C LEU A 266 26.77 -30.67 26.25
N THR A 267 27.72 -30.57 27.18
CA THR A 267 28.08 -31.64 28.10
C THR A 267 27.78 -31.20 29.53
N LEU A 268 27.36 -32.14 30.38
CA LEU A 268 27.13 -31.89 31.80
C LEU A 268 28.43 -31.40 32.47
N ALA A 269 28.43 -30.14 32.88
CA ALA A 269 29.54 -29.50 33.56
C ALA A 269 29.50 -29.76 35.07
N GLN A 270 28.29 -29.74 35.64
CA GLN A 270 28.07 -29.98 37.06
C GLN A 270 26.64 -30.48 37.29
N ALA A 271 26.48 -31.49 38.15
CA ALA A 271 25.18 -32.01 38.57
C ALA A 271 24.82 -31.54 39.99
N ASP A 272 23.52 -31.57 40.29
CA ASP A 272 22.95 -31.41 41.64
C ASP A 272 23.44 -30.16 42.39
N LEU A 273 23.56 -29.02 41.71
CA LEU A 273 23.88 -27.74 42.34
C LEU A 273 22.74 -27.30 43.26
N GLY A 274 23.05 -26.97 44.51
CA GLY A 274 22.07 -26.42 45.46
C GLY A 274 21.83 -24.92 45.30
N ASP A 275 22.79 -24.19 44.72
CA ASP A 275 22.69 -22.76 44.44
C ASP A 275 22.39 -22.53 42.96
N ALA A 276 21.63 -21.49 42.64
CA ALA A 276 21.36 -21.06 41.28
C ALA A 276 22.54 -20.27 40.65
N ALA A 277 23.77 -20.71 40.94
CA ALA A 277 25.00 -20.13 40.47
C ALA A 277 26.15 -21.15 40.42
N PHE A 278 27.09 -20.95 39.49
CA PHE A 278 28.28 -21.76 39.32
C PHE A 278 29.45 -20.93 38.75
N SER A 279 30.64 -21.07 39.33
CA SER A 279 31.85 -20.41 38.81
C SER A 279 32.57 -21.31 37.82
N LEU A 280 32.47 -20.99 36.53
CA LEU A 280 33.11 -21.72 35.44
C LEU A 280 34.52 -21.18 35.19
N GLY A 281 35.54 -21.97 35.50
CA GLY A 281 36.96 -21.64 35.27
C GLY A 281 37.53 -22.25 33.98
N GLY A 282 38.75 -21.85 33.63
CA GLY A 282 39.52 -22.48 32.54
C GLY A 282 39.04 -22.15 31.13
N ILE A 283 38.28 -21.07 30.96
CA ILE A 283 37.79 -20.61 29.66
C ILE A 283 38.89 -19.76 29.00
N ALA A 284 39.27 -20.10 27.77
CA ALA A 284 40.21 -19.29 27.01
C ALA A 284 39.59 -17.93 26.64
N GLY A 285 40.44 -16.90 26.46
CA GLY A 285 40.01 -15.63 25.88
C GLY A 285 39.47 -15.82 24.46
N GLY A 286 38.52 -14.99 24.05
CA GLY A 286 37.93 -15.04 22.70
C GLY A 286 37.05 -16.26 22.40
N THR A 287 36.62 -17.01 23.42
CA THR A 287 35.80 -18.22 23.28
C THR A 287 34.31 -17.89 23.45
N THR A 288 33.48 -18.37 22.53
CA THR A 288 32.01 -18.38 22.73
C THR A 288 31.60 -19.66 23.45
N VAL A 289 30.99 -19.51 24.62
CA VAL A 289 30.50 -20.60 25.47
C VAL A 289 28.98 -20.62 25.42
N TYR A 290 28.41 -21.79 25.17
CA TYR A 290 26.99 -22.09 25.23
C TYR A 290 26.70 -22.88 26.51
N TRP A 291 25.58 -22.60 27.16
CA TRP A 291 25.21 -23.26 28.41
C TRP A 291 23.70 -23.36 28.61
N GLN A 292 23.27 -24.37 29.37
CA GLN A 292 21.88 -24.66 29.67
C GLN A 292 21.78 -25.22 31.08
N VAL A 293 20.65 -24.95 31.75
CA VAL A 293 20.38 -25.47 33.09
C VAL A 293 19.09 -26.27 33.09
N VAL A 294 19.08 -27.39 33.80
CA VAL A 294 17.89 -28.18 34.12
C VAL A 294 17.69 -28.12 35.63
N SER A 295 16.53 -27.67 36.09
CA SER A 295 16.15 -27.63 37.51
C SER A 295 15.29 -28.84 37.86
N ARG A 296 15.49 -29.44 39.03
CA ARG A 296 14.77 -30.62 39.53
C ARG A 296 14.36 -30.43 41.00
N ASP A 297 13.12 -30.74 41.35
CA ASP A 297 12.65 -30.76 42.75
C ASP A 297 12.93 -32.11 43.44
N ASP A 298 12.66 -32.22 44.74
CA ASP A 298 12.82 -33.45 45.53
C ASP A 298 11.68 -34.48 45.33
N ALA A 299 10.63 -34.12 44.58
CA ALA A 299 9.60 -35.03 44.08
C ALA A 299 9.95 -35.65 42.71
N GLY A 300 11.02 -35.19 42.07
CA GLY A 300 11.54 -35.67 40.78
C GLY A 300 10.95 -34.98 39.55
N ALA A 301 10.21 -33.88 39.67
CA ALA A 301 9.77 -33.08 38.54
C ALA A 301 10.91 -32.17 38.05
N GLU A 302 11.00 -31.97 36.73
CA GLU A 302 12.09 -31.23 36.08
C GLU A 302 11.56 -30.10 35.18
N SER A 303 12.35 -29.04 35.07
CA SER A 303 12.16 -27.94 34.14
C SER A 303 13.47 -27.59 33.45
N THR A 304 13.45 -27.52 32.11
CA THR A 304 14.63 -27.19 31.30
C THR A 304 14.63 -25.72 30.88
N GLY A 305 15.76 -25.04 31.09
CA GLY A 305 15.99 -23.66 30.61
C GLY A 305 16.39 -23.61 29.13
N PRO A 306 16.38 -22.43 28.52
CA PRO A 306 16.92 -22.24 27.16
C PRO A 306 18.46 -22.41 27.12
N VAL A 307 19.01 -22.55 25.92
CA VAL A 307 20.46 -22.48 25.71
C VAL A 307 20.87 -21.02 25.59
N TRP A 308 21.70 -20.55 26.50
CA TRP A 308 22.28 -19.21 26.49
C TRP A 308 23.71 -19.23 25.98
N SER A 309 24.22 -18.09 25.53
CA SER A 309 25.62 -17.94 25.14
C SER A 309 26.29 -16.69 25.70
N PHE A 310 27.62 -16.70 25.77
CA PHE A 310 28.44 -15.50 25.94
C PHE A 310 29.79 -15.67 25.26
N THR A 311 30.43 -14.57 24.89
CA THR A 311 31.77 -14.54 24.28
C THR A 311 32.75 -13.84 25.23
N THR A 312 33.85 -14.53 25.55
CA THR A 312 34.90 -13.98 26.42
C THR A 312 35.73 -12.93 25.73
N LEU A 313 36.26 -11.97 26.50
CA LEU A 313 37.24 -11.01 26.01
C LEU A 313 38.49 -11.77 25.53
N GLY A 314 38.94 -11.49 24.31
CA GLY A 314 40.16 -12.05 23.71
C GLY A 314 41.12 -10.97 23.24
N GLU A 315 42.21 -11.39 22.60
CA GLU A 315 43.10 -10.51 21.85
C GLU A 315 42.34 -9.81 20.69
N PRO A 316 42.88 -8.74 20.09
CA PRO A 316 42.24 -8.10 18.94
C PRO A 316 42.04 -9.08 17.74
N PRO A 317 40.93 -8.98 17.00
CA PRO A 317 40.74 -9.71 15.73
C PRO A 317 41.65 -9.16 14.62
N ASP A 318 41.61 -9.77 13.42
CA ASP A 318 42.31 -9.29 12.20
C ASP A 318 41.44 -9.66 10.99
N LEU A 319 40.77 -8.67 10.40
CA LEU A 319 39.84 -8.76 9.30
C LEU A 319 40.57 -8.61 7.96
N GLU A 320 40.56 -9.68 7.18
CA GLU A 320 41.18 -9.70 5.86
C GLU A 320 40.16 -10.02 4.78
N VAL A 321 40.17 -9.27 3.67
CA VAL A 321 39.43 -9.67 2.46
C VAL A 321 40.27 -10.72 1.73
N THR A 322 39.93 -11.99 1.93
CA THR A 322 40.72 -13.13 1.44
C THR A 322 40.31 -13.60 0.05
N GLN A 323 39.07 -13.30 -0.38
CA GLN A 323 38.56 -13.68 -1.69
C GLN A 323 37.54 -12.67 -2.20
N ILE A 324 37.58 -12.40 -3.51
CA ILE A 324 36.59 -11.61 -4.24
C ILE A 324 36.09 -12.46 -5.41
N ASP A 325 34.78 -12.67 -5.46
CA ASP A 325 34.08 -13.39 -6.52
C ASP A 325 33.00 -12.50 -7.13
N TRP A 326 32.55 -12.83 -8.33
CA TRP A 326 31.43 -12.15 -8.99
C TRP A 326 30.59 -13.12 -9.82
N ALA A 327 29.32 -12.78 -10.00
CA ALA A 327 28.38 -13.55 -10.81
C ALA A 327 27.55 -12.61 -11.70
N PRO A 328 27.49 -12.84 -13.03
CA PRO A 328 28.16 -13.89 -13.80
C PRO A 328 29.68 -13.76 -13.81
N ALA A 329 30.43 -14.86 -13.97
CA ALA A 329 31.90 -14.86 -13.86
C ALA A 329 32.62 -14.32 -15.11
N ASP A 330 32.03 -14.48 -16.30
CA ASP A 330 32.60 -14.14 -17.60
C ASP A 330 31.51 -13.55 -18.53
N ASN A 331 31.93 -13.02 -19.69
CA ASN A 331 31.06 -12.45 -20.73
C ASN A 331 30.12 -11.36 -20.18
N LEU A 332 30.69 -10.46 -19.37
CA LEU A 332 29.94 -9.34 -18.82
C LEU A 332 29.53 -8.42 -19.96
N ILE A 333 28.25 -8.05 -19.96
CA ILE A 333 27.70 -7.09 -20.92
C ILE A 333 27.32 -5.79 -20.21
N ALA A 334 27.44 -4.67 -20.90
CA ALA A 334 27.03 -3.39 -20.37
C ALA A 334 25.53 -3.38 -20.01
N GLY A 335 25.18 -2.68 -18.92
CA GLY A 335 23.83 -2.66 -18.37
C GLY A 335 23.45 -3.92 -17.57
N GLN A 336 24.28 -4.96 -17.55
CA GLN A 336 24.02 -6.17 -16.77
C GLN A 336 24.20 -5.96 -15.26
N SER A 337 23.32 -6.56 -14.49
CA SER A 337 23.48 -6.68 -13.04
C SER A 337 24.50 -7.77 -12.69
N VAL A 338 25.59 -7.40 -12.02
CA VAL A 338 26.65 -8.27 -11.52
C VAL A 338 26.61 -8.31 -9.99
N THR A 339 26.56 -9.51 -9.41
CA THR A 339 26.64 -9.70 -7.95
C THR A 339 28.10 -9.89 -7.56
N LEU A 340 28.64 -8.94 -6.81
CA LEU A 340 30.00 -8.96 -6.27
C LEU A 340 29.94 -9.55 -4.87
N THR A 341 30.82 -10.49 -4.55
CA THR A 341 30.88 -11.15 -3.25
C THR A 341 32.30 -11.13 -2.72
N ALA A 342 32.46 -10.67 -1.49
CA ALA A 342 33.74 -10.70 -0.79
C ALA A 342 33.66 -11.69 0.39
N THR A 343 34.70 -12.48 0.55
CA THR A 343 34.90 -13.30 1.76
C THR A 343 35.84 -12.55 2.69
N VAL A 344 35.32 -12.16 3.85
CA VAL A 344 36.10 -11.52 4.92
C VAL A 344 36.41 -12.58 5.97
N ALA A 345 37.69 -12.79 6.23
CA ALA A 345 38.18 -13.73 7.24
C ALA A 345 38.62 -12.98 8.49
N ASN A 346 38.41 -13.57 9.67
CA ASN A 346 39.07 -13.16 10.89
C ASN A 346 40.32 -14.05 11.11
N ASN A 347 41.48 -13.56 10.67
CA ASN A 347 42.77 -14.24 10.85
C ASN A 347 43.41 -13.98 12.24
N GLY A 348 42.76 -13.13 13.04
CA GLY A 348 43.18 -12.81 14.39
C GLY A 348 42.86 -13.91 15.39
N SER A 349 43.47 -13.80 16.57
CA SER A 349 43.30 -14.79 17.64
C SER A 349 42.08 -14.55 18.53
N GLY A 350 41.48 -13.35 18.49
CA GLY A 350 40.22 -13.07 19.15
C GLY A 350 39.05 -12.86 18.18
N PRO A 351 37.82 -12.90 18.69
CA PRO A 351 36.60 -12.80 17.89
C PRO A 351 36.29 -11.34 17.53
N VAL A 352 35.70 -11.16 16.36
CA VAL A 352 35.03 -9.90 16.00
C VAL A 352 33.68 -9.88 16.71
N VAL A 353 33.41 -8.86 17.51
CA VAL A 353 32.15 -8.73 18.28
C VAL A 353 31.43 -7.41 18.02
N ASP A 354 32.10 -6.43 17.42
CA ASP A 354 31.50 -5.16 17.03
C ASP A 354 31.10 -5.20 15.57
N ALA A 355 30.11 -4.37 15.22
CA ALA A 355 29.70 -4.23 13.84
C ALA A 355 30.73 -3.43 13.04
N PHE A 356 31.03 -3.87 11.82
CA PHE A 356 31.94 -3.18 10.90
C PHE A 356 31.32 -3.05 9.51
N ALA A 357 31.88 -2.16 8.68
CA ALA A 357 31.38 -1.91 7.32
C ALA A 357 32.33 -2.46 6.26
N VAL A 358 31.81 -3.25 5.34
CA VAL A 358 32.52 -3.68 4.12
C VAL A 358 32.10 -2.78 2.96
N SER A 359 33.03 -2.00 2.41
CA SER A 359 32.79 -1.12 1.26
C SER A 359 33.26 -1.75 -0.04
N PHE A 360 32.51 -1.51 -1.11
CA PHE A 360 32.84 -1.92 -2.47
C PHE A 360 33.04 -0.68 -3.34
N ALA A 361 34.07 -0.68 -4.18
CA ALA A 361 34.36 0.37 -5.14
C ALA A 361 34.72 -0.22 -6.51
N ILE A 362 34.29 0.44 -7.57
CA ILE A 362 34.68 0.16 -8.95
C ILE A 362 35.48 1.37 -9.44
N ASP A 363 36.71 1.14 -9.90
CA ASP A 363 37.64 2.19 -10.35
C ASP A 363 37.78 3.34 -9.35
N ASP A 364 37.98 2.97 -8.08
CA ASP A 364 38.06 3.87 -6.91
C ASP A 364 36.77 4.64 -6.56
N ALA A 365 35.70 4.49 -7.35
CA ALA A 365 34.39 5.05 -7.05
C ALA A 365 33.57 4.09 -6.18
N GLY A 366 33.21 4.54 -4.97
CA GLY A 366 32.40 3.75 -4.04
C GLY A 366 31.00 3.46 -4.59
N ILE A 367 30.64 2.19 -4.71
CA ILE A 367 29.33 1.73 -5.20
C ILE A 367 28.38 1.32 -4.06
N GLY A 368 28.90 1.20 -2.83
CA GLY A 368 28.08 0.96 -1.65
C GLY A 368 28.84 0.28 -0.51
N ASN A 369 28.17 0.12 0.62
CA ASN A 369 28.68 -0.61 1.78
C ASN A 369 27.62 -1.54 2.39
N ARG A 370 28.09 -2.50 3.18
CA ARG A 370 27.27 -3.43 3.95
C ARG A 370 27.80 -3.51 5.38
N THR A 371 26.92 -3.33 6.34
CA THR A 371 27.23 -3.51 7.76
C THR A 371 27.14 -4.99 8.11
N VAL A 372 28.16 -5.48 8.78
CA VAL A 372 28.31 -6.85 9.25
C VAL A 372 28.23 -6.80 10.77
N SER A 373 27.20 -7.43 11.37
CA SER A 373 27.00 -7.50 12.82
C SER A 373 27.08 -8.90 13.50
N PRO A 374 27.56 -9.99 12.88
CA PRO A 374 27.76 -11.27 13.56
C PRO A 374 29.04 -11.29 14.42
N VAL A 375 29.07 -12.21 15.39
CA VAL A 375 30.34 -12.63 16.00
C VAL A 375 31.09 -13.49 15.00
N ILE A 376 32.26 -13.05 14.54
CA ILE A 376 33.16 -13.86 13.70
C ILE A 376 34.23 -14.46 14.62
N PRO A 377 34.18 -15.76 14.93
CA PRO A 377 35.20 -16.38 15.77
C PRO A 377 36.58 -16.29 15.11
N ALA A 378 37.64 -16.46 15.89
CA ALA A 378 39.00 -16.58 15.36
C ALA A 378 39.06 -17.71 14.30
N GLY A 379 39.64 -17.42 13.14
CA GLY A 379 39.68 -18.29 11.96
C GLY A 379 38.34 -18.43 11.21
N GLY A 380 37.29 -17.73 11.64
CA GLY A 380 35.99 -17.72 10.97
C GLY A 380 35.98 -16.82 9.74
N THR A 381 34.97 -17.00 8.88
CA THR A 381 34.75 -16.16 7.70
C THR A 381 33.29 -15.73 7.59
N VAL A 382 33.05 -14.64 6.86
CA VAL A 382 31.73 -14.17 6.46
C VAL A 382 31.76 -13.75 5.00
N GLN A 383 30.69 -14.05 4.26
CA GLN A 383 30.51 -13.55 2.91
C GLN A 383 29.60 -12.33 2.90
N VAL A 384 30.00 -11.33 2.14
CA VAL A 384 29.27 -10.07 1.98
C VAL A 384 29.10 -9.79 0.50
N SER A 385 27.88 -9.49 0.06
CA SER A 385 27.60 -9.26 -1.35
C SER A 385 26.94 -7.90 -1.61
N LEU A 386 27.25 -7.34 -2.77
CA LEU A 386 26.65 -6.12 -3.32
C LEU A 386 26.39 -6.30 -4.81
N THR A 387 25.37 -5.64 -5.34
CA THR A 387 25.07 -5.65 -6.77
C THR A 387 25.58 -4.38 -7.44
N TRP A 388 26.17 -4.53 -8.62
CA TRP A 388 26.67 -3.46 -9.48
C TRP A 388 26.05 -3.59 -10.88
N ILE A 389 25.74 -2.47 -11.54
CA ILE A 389 25.32 -2.46 -12.95
C ILE A 389 26.57 -2.19 -13.79
N ALA A 390 26.95 -3.14 -14.64
CA ALA A 390 28.18 -3.09 -15.39
C ALA A 390 28.17 -1.96 -16.42
N ALA A 391 29.22 -1.15 -16.44
CA ALA A 391 29.49 -0.19 -17.51
C ALA A 391 30.47 -0.82 -18.52
N THR A 392 30.46 -0.36 -19.77
CA THR A 392 31.39 -0.85 -20.80
C THR A 392 32.84 -0.52 -20.41
N GLY A 393 33.74 -1.49 -20.60
CA GLY A 393 35.18 -1.31 -20.41
C GLY A 393 35.81 -2.25 -19.37
N SER A 394 37.04 -1.91 -19.01
CA SER A 394 37.84 -2.63 -18.02
C SER A 394 37.70 -1.98 -16.66
N HIS A 395 37.39 -2.78 -15.64
CA HIS A 395 37.09 -2.28 -14.30
C HIS A 395 37.93 -2.98 -13.22
N ALA A 396 38.35 -2.22 -12.21
CA ALA A 396 38.97 -2.74 -10.99
C ALA A 396 37.96 -2.69 -9.83
N LEU A 397 37.71 -3.84 -9.22
CA LEU A 397 36.91 -3.97 -8.01
C LEU A 397 37.81 -3.94 -6.78
N THR A 398 37.65 -2.92 -5.94
CA THR A 398 38.28 -2.85 -4.61
C THR A 398 37.24 -3.08 -3.53
N VAL A 399 37.53 -4.00 -2.61
CA VAL A 399 36.71 -4.26 -1.43
C VAL A 399 37.53 -3.98 -0.19
N THR A 400 36.94 -3.31 0.80
CA THR A 400 37.60 -2.97 2.06
C THR A 400 36.73 -3.38 3.24
N ALA A 401 37.19 -4.36 4.00
CA ALA A 401 36.65 -4.70 5.31
C ALA A 401 36.98 -3.59 6.33
N ASP A 402 36.15 -3.49 7.37
CA ASP A 402 36.17 -2.41 8.36
C ASP A 402 36.54 -1.02 7.83
N SER A 403 35.91 -0.62 6.72
CA SER A 403 36.13 0.69 6.08
C SER A 403 35.87 1.90 7.00
N GLY A 404 35.12 1.69 8.09
CA GLY A 404 34.83 2.69 9.13
C GLY A 404 35.84 2.72 10.28
N LYS A 405 36.77 1.76 10.36
CA LYS A 405 37.73 1.58 11.46
C LYS A 405 37.04 1.46 12.82
N GLY A 406 35.96 0.69 12.86
CA GLY A 406 35.14 0.49 14.05
C GLY A 406 35.62 -0.66 14.92
N VAL A 407 36.45 -1.55 14.38
CA VAL A 407 37.04 -2.69 15.07
C VAL A 407 38.51 -2.38 15.27
N ASP A 408 39.01 -2.45 16.51
CA ASP A 408 40.45 -2.37 16.75
C ASP A 408 41.07 -3.72 16.38
N GLU A 409 41.99 -3.72 15.40
CA GLU A 409 42.56 -4.94 14.84
C GLU A 409 44.02 -5.13 15.21
N SER A 410 44.49 -6.39 15.19
CA SER A 410 45.90 -6.70 15.38
C SER A 410 46.76 -6.35 14.16
N TYR A 411 46.15 -6.25 12.98
CA TYR A 411 46.77 -5.79 11.73
C TYR A 411 45.76 -5.07 10.85
N GLU A 412 46.02 -3.80 10.52
CA GLU A 412 45.07 -2.89 9.86
C GLU A 412 45.29 -2.73 8.35
N ALA A 413 46.32 -3.39 7.80
CA ALA A 413 46.81 -3.11 6.45
C ALA A 413 46.37 -4.14 5.39
N ASN A 414 45.71 -5.23 5.80
CA ASN A 414 45.19 -6.32 4.95
C ASN A 414 43.66 -6.27 4.79
N ASN A 415 43.01 -5.21 5.26
CA ASN A 415 41.56 -5.07 5.17
C ASN A 415 41.06 -4.84 3.73
N ALA A 416 41.95 -4.47 2.80
CA ALA A 416 41.58 -4.15 1.42
C ALA A 416 42.18 -5.14 0.42
N ALA A 417 41.36 -5.57 -0.53
CA ALA A 417 41.77 -6.37 -1.68
C ALA A 417 41.19 -5.80 -2.98
N THR A 418 41.93 -5.96 -4.07
CA THR A 418 41.52 -5.49 -5.41
C THR A 418 41.62 -6.64 -6.42
N ALA A 419 40.61 -6.75 -7.28
CA ALA A 419 40.57 -7.70 -8.39
C ALA A 419 40.18 -6.99 -9.69
N SER A 420 40.70 -7.45 -10.82
CA SER A 420 40.29 -6.97 -12.15
C SER A 420 39.13 -7.80 -12.65
N LEU A 421 38.02 -7.15 -13.00
CA LEU A 421 36.87 -7.78 -13.64
C LEU A 421 37.20 -8.12 -15.11
N PRO A 422 36.53 -9.14 -15.71
CA PRO A 422 36.59 -9.35 -17.15
C PRO A 422 36.14 -8.10 -17.92
N LEU A 423 36.60 -7.96 -19.17
CA LEU A 423 36.16 -6.89 -20.06
C LEU A 423 34.64 -6.92 -20.19
N VAL A 424 33.99 -5.80 -19.87
CA VAL A 424 32.55 -5.61 -20.11
C VAL A 424 32.39 -5.12 -21.54
N VAL A 425 31.65 -5.87 -22.35
CA VAL A 425 31.43 -5.56 -23.76
C VAL A 425 30.06 -4.91 -23.97
N ASP A 426 30.02 -3.99 -24.92
CA ASP A 426 28.76 -3.47 -25.43
C ASP A 426 28.21 -4.41 -26.51
N THR A 427 26.92 -4.69 -26.47
CA THR A 427 26.21 -5.53 -27.44
C THR A 427 24.95 -4.87 -27.98
N THR A 428 24.67 -3.62 -27.60
CA THR A 428 23.47 -2.89 -27.98
C THR A 428 23.77 -1.98 -29.17
N PRO A 429 23.07 -2.11 -30.31
CA PRO A 429 23.21 -1.15 -31.39
C PRO A 429 22.63 0.22 -31.04
N PRO A 430 23.11 1.29 -31.70
CA PRO A 430 22.51 2.61 -31.60
C PRO A 430 21.05 2.69 -32.09
N VAL A 431 20.34 3.71 -31.63
CA VAL A 431 18.95 4.00 -32.02
C VAL A 431 18.82 5.37 -32.68
N VAL A 432 17.86 5.50 -33.60
CA VAL A 432 17.47 6.79 -34.19
C VAL A 432 16.47 7.47 -33.24
N ASN A 433 16.83 8.66 -32.75
CA ASN A 433 15.98 9.44 -31.84
C ASN A 433 15.02 10.34 -32.59
N ASP A 434 15.50 11.01 -33.64
CA ASP A 434 14.71 11.92 -34.45
C ASP A 434 15.20 11.91 -35.90
N VAL A 435 14.30 12.21 -36.83
CA VAL A 435 14.59 12.35 -38.26
C VAL A 435 13.63 13.34 -38.91
N THR A 436 14.13 14.27 -39.73
CA THR A 436 13.31 15.32 -40.36
C THR A 436 12.29 14.79 -41.35
N VAL A 437 12.49 13.58 -41.87
CA VAL A 437 11.60 12.88 -42.79
C VAL A 437 11.04 11.62 -42.14
N THR A 438 9.72 11.56 -41.93
CA THR A 438 9.06 10.35 -41.45
C THR A 438 8.85 9.37 -42.60
N ASP A 439 8.89 8.06 -42.32
CA ASP A 439 8.66 7.03 -43.33
C ASP A 439 7.25 7.15 -43.95
N GLY A 440 7.20 7.16 -45.28
CA GLY A 440 6.00 7.39 -46.09
C GLY A 440 5.54 8.85 -46.22
N ALA A 441 6.33 9.84 -45.77
CA ALA A 441 5.94 11.26 -45.86
C ALA A 441 5.78 11.71 -47.32
N VAL A 442 4.82 12.61 -47.56
CA VAL A 442 4.68 13.35 -48.82
C VAL A 442 4.91 14.83 -48.53
N LEU A 443 5.92 15.44 -49.14
CA LEU A 443 6.42 16.78 -48.83
C LEU A 443 6.46 17.66 -50.08
N GLN A 444 6.28 18.97 -49.94
CA GLN A 444 6.37 19.92 -51.06
C GLN A 444 7.81 20.10 -51.57
N SER A 445 8.74 20.11 -50.62
CA SER A 445 10.16 20.30 -50.86
C SER A 445 10.94 19.82 -49.64
N LEU A 446 12.23 19.59 -49.84
CA LEU A 446 13.14 19.22 -48.77
C LEU A 446 14.53 19.76 -49.09
N GLU A 447 15.09 20.55 -48.18
CA GLU A 447 16.42 21.15 -48.34
C GLU A 447 17.54 20.26 -47.80
N SER A 448 17.31 19.58 -46.68
CA SER A 448 18.24 18.64 -46.06
C SER A 448 17.50 17.57 -45.26
N ILE A 449 18.17 16.46 -45.00
CA ILE A 449 17.69 15.43 -44.08
C ILE A 449 18.58 15.46 -42.84
N VAL A 450 17.98 15.62 -41.66
CA VAL A 450 18.71 15.57 -40.39
C VAL A 450 18.20 14.38 -39.60
N PHE A 451 19.10 13.59 -39.02
CA PHE A 451 18.75 12.54 -38.06
C PHE A 451 19.72 12.55 -36.88
N THR A 452 19.24 12.14 -35.71
CA THR A 452 20.05 12.05 -34.48
C THR A 452 20.11 10.62 -33.99
N LEU A 453 21.29 10.19 -33.58
CA LEU A 453 21.53 8.87 -33.00
C LEU A 453 21.81 8.99 -31.50
N SER A 454 21.66 7.88 -30.79
CA SER A 454 22.26 7.72 -29.46
C SER A 454 22.52 6.24 -29.19
N ASP A 455 23.51 5.99 -28.35
CA ASP A 455 23.79 4.67 -27.81
C ASP A 455 23.65 4.65 -26.28
N ALA A 456 23.16 3.53 -25.73
CA ALA A 456 22.92 3.40 -24.29
C ALA A 456 24.18 3.06 -23.48
N HIS A 457 25.18 2.43 -24.13
CA HIS A 457 26.30 1.76 -23.48
C HIS A 457 27.67 2.07 -24.13
N GLY A 458 27.67 2.88 -25.20
CA GLY A 458 28.87 3.34 -25.88
C GLY A 458 28.68 4.72 -26.53
N SER A 459 29.44 4.95 -27.59
CA SER A 459 29.36 6.14 -28.45
C SER A 459 29.19 5.70 -29.91
N ILE A 460 28.65 6.59 -30.73
CA ILE A 460 28.43 6.36 -32.15
C ILE A 460 29.79 6.33 -32.89
N ASP A 461 29.94 5.42 -33.86
CA ASP A 461 31.03 5.49 -34.85
C ASP A 461 30.58 6.39 -36.00
N ASP A 462 30.83 7.70 -35.85
CA ASP A 462 30.41 8.71 -36.83
C ASP A 462 30.93 8.42 -38.23
N ALA A 463 32.15 7.91 -38.34
CA ALA A 463 32.79 7.62 -39.61
C ALA A 463 32.09 6.45 -40.32
N ALA A 464 31.70 5.40 -39.60
CA ALA A 464 30.95 4.28 -40.14
C ALA A 464 29.52 4.70 -40.55
N VAL A 465 28.84 5.51 -39.74
CA VAL A 465 27.51 6.04 -40.06
C VAL A 465 27.57 6.92 -41.31
N ILE A 466 28.45 7.93 -41.35
CA ILE A 466 28.64 8.81 -42.53
C ILE A 466 28.96 7.99 -43.78
N ALA A 467 29.81 6.97 -43.66
CA ALA A 467 30.17 6.11 -44.78
C ALA A 467 29.01 5.24 -45.28
N SER A 468 27.97 5.00 -44.50
CA SER A 468 26.83 4.14 -44.85
C SER A 468 25.64 4.92 -45.42
N VAL A 469 25.51 6.22 -45.17
CA VAL A 469 24.37 7.03 -45.64
C VAL A 469 24.24 7.04 -47.15
N ARG A 470 23.06 6.68 -47.67
CA ARG A 470 22.69 6.72 -49.08
C ARG A 470 21.28 7.30 -49.22
N LEU A 471 21.12 8.23 -50.15
CA LEU A 471 19.82 8.64 -50.66
C LEU A 471 19.69 8.12 -52.09
N VAL A 472 18.60 7.42 -52.39
CA VAL A 472 18.28 6.96 -53.76
C VAL A 472 16.92 7.49 -54.20
N ASP A 473 16.78 7.77 -55.48
CA ASP A 473 15.49 8.16 -56.08
C ASP A 473 14.61 6.93 -56.40
N GLY A 474 13.38 7.18 -56.87
CA GLY A 474 12.41 6.14 -57.21
C GLY A 474 12.82 5.24 -58.38
N SER A 475 13.90 5.56 -59.11
CA SER A 475 14.51 4.70 -60.12
C SER A 475 15.64 3.81 -59.56
N GLY A 476 15.97 3.99 -58.28
CA GLY A 476 17.09 3.33 -57.60
C GLY A 476 18.44 3.99 -57.87
N GLN A 477 18.47 5.19 -58.45
CA GLN A 477 19.70 5.92 -58.71
C GLN A 477 20.11 6.74 -57.47
N SER A 478 21.41 6.72 -57.14
CA SER A 478 21.94 7.50 -56.02
C SER A 478 21.81 9.01 -56.27
N VAL A 479 21.39 9.73 -55.24
CA VAL A 479 21.37 11.19 -55.20
C VAL A 479 22.67 11.68 -54.58
N ASP A 480 23.40 12.53 -55.31
CA ASP A 480 24.64 13.12 -54.83
C ASP A 480 24.35 14.10 -53.67
N GLY A 481 25.19 14.04 -52.64
CA GLY A 481 25.10 14.92 -51.47
C GLY A 481 26.28 14.76 -50.54
N THR A 482 26.30 15.53 -49.45
CA THR A 482 27.31 15.46 -48.39
C THR A 482 26.65 15.19 -47.05
N VAL A 483 27.28 14.38 -46.20
CA VAL A 483 26.88 14.20 -44.81
C VAL A 483 27.84 14.95 -43.91
N THR A 484 27.31 15.75 -43.00
CA THR A 484 28.05 16.39 -41.90
C THR A 484 27.52 15.87 -40.57
N GLU A 485 28.36 15.87 -39.55
CA GLU A 485 28.01 15.49 -38.18
C GLU A 485 28.35 16.64 -37.23
N ASP A 486 27.51 16.80 -36.20
CA ASP A 486 27.70 17.67 -35.04
C ASP A 486 26.99 17.08 -33.81
N ASP A 487 27.72 16.41 -32.92
CA ASP A 487 27.23 15.83 -31.66
C ASP A 487 26.11 14.79 -31.89
N ASP A 488 26.45 13.69 -32.57
CA ASP A 488 25.54 12.59 -32.95
C ASP A 488 24.34 13.02 -33.84
N GLN A 489 24.35 14.26 -34.33
CA GLN A 489 23.40 14.78 -35.32
C GLN A 489 24.00 14.75 -36.71
N PHE A 490 23.43 13.94 -37.59
CA PHE A 490 23.87 13.77 -38.96
C PHE A 490 22.96 14.56 -39.90
N THR A 491 23.54 15.37 -40.77
CA THR A 491 22.82 16.14 -41.79
C THR A 491 23.26 15.72 -43.19
N PHE A 492 22.36 15.11 -43.95
CA PHE A 492 22.54 14.90 -45.39
C PHE A 492 22.04 16.14 -46.16
N LEU A 493 22.94 16.77 -46.91
CA LEU A 493 22.66 17.89 -47.79
C LEU A 493 22.79 17.45 -49.26
N PRO A 494 21.69 17.40 -50.03
CA PRO A 494 21.72 17.15 -51.47
C PRO A 494 22.59 18.18 -52.21
N ALA A 495 23.35 17.73 -53.23
CA ALA A 495 24.21 18.60 -54.02
C ALA A 495 23.43 19.54 -54.97
N ALA A 496 22.18 19.22 -55.25
CA ALA A 496 21.23 20.03 -56.00
C ALA A 496 19.82 19.89 -55.38
N PRO A 497 18.92 20.88 -55.57
CA PRO A 497 17.54 20.76 -55.12
C PRO A 497 16.88 19.47 -55.65
N LEU A 498 16.22 18.75 -54.74
CA LEU A 498 15.51 17.52 -55.08
C LEU A 498 14.28 17.86 -55.94
N THR A 499 13.98 17.00 -56.91
CA THR A 499 12.83 17.14 -57.81
C THR A 499 11.65 16.32 -57.30
N ASP A 500 10.46 16.56 -57.84
CA ASP A 500 9.29 15.72 -57.54
C ASP A 500 9.57 14.25 -57.86
N GLY A 501 9.19 13.35 -56.95
CA GLY A 501 9.45 11.92 -57.06
C GLY A 501 9.60 11.23 -55.70
N ALA A 502 9.66 9.89 -55.74
CA ALA A 502 9.92 9.07 -54.57
C ALA A 502 11.43 9.02 -54.25
N TYR A 503 11.76 8.91 -52.97
CA TYR A 503 13.13 8.80 -52.47
C TYR A 503 13.19 7.80 -51.30
N THR A 504 14.35 7.15 -51.15
CA THR A 504 14.66 6.27 -50.03
C THR A 504 16.00 6.68 -49.42
N LEU A 505 15.98 7.09 -48.15
CA LEU A 505 17.17 7.23 -47.31
C LEU A 505 17.48 5.89 -46.66
N ALA A 506 18.73 5.43 -46.76
CA ALA A 506 19.22 4.25 -46.08
C ALA A 506 20.57 4.52 -45.42
N PHE A 507 20.79 4.02 -44.21
CA PHE A 507 22.06 4.06 -43.51
C PHE A 507 22.13 2.94 -42.46
N ASP A 508 23.34 2.61 -42.03
CA ASP A 508 23.60 1.74 -40.89
C ASP A 508 24.01 2.63 -39.71
N ALA A 509 23.24 2.56 -38.61
CA ALA A 509 23.62 3.14 -37.33
C ALA A 509 24.62 2.20 -36.64
N VAL A 510 25.82 2.68 -36.34
CA VAL A 510 26.96 1.86 -35.87
C VAL A 510 27.58 2.52 -34.64
N ASP A 511 27.87 1.74 -33.60
CA ASP A 511 28.64 2.21 -32.44
C ASP A 511 30.14 1.85 -32.55
N GLU A 512 30.95 2.38 -31.63
CA GLU A 512 32.39 2.08 -31.52
C GLU A 512 32.69 0.60 -31.14
N ALA A 513 31.68 -0.14 -30.68
CA ALA A 513 31.79 -1.59 -30.42
C ALA A 513 31.51 -2.44 -31.67
N GLY A 514 31.04 -1.84 -32.76
CA GLY A 514 30.66 -2.48 -34.01
C GLY A 514 29.25 -3.08 -34.03
N ASN A 515 28.40 -2.77 -33.05
CA ASN A 515 26.98 -3.12 -33.09
C ASN A 515 26.28 -2.26 -34.14
N THR A 516 25.41 -2.87 -34.95
CA THR A 516 24.84 -2.21 -36.13
C THR A 516 23.31 -2.39 -36.21
N ALA A 517 22.60 -1.30 -36.54
CA ALA A 517 21.18 -1.31 -36.88
C ALA A 517 20.93 -0.62 -38.23
N ALA A 518 20.35 -1.37 -39.19
CA ALA A 518 20.03 -0.84 -40.50
C ALA A 518 18.73 0.01 -40.47
N VAL A 519 18.77 1.18 -41.08
CA VAL A 519 17.66 2.15 -41.17
C VAL A 519 17.29 2.38 -42.63
N SER A 520 15.99 2.41 -42.93
CA SER A 520 15.44 2.69 -44.26
C SER A 520 14.17 3.53 -44.12
N ILE A 521 14.14 4.71 -44.74
CA ILE A 521 13.02 5.67 -44.70
C ILE A 521 12.67 6.07 -46.13
N THR A 522 11.41 5.93 -46.49
CA THR A 522 10.86 6.34 -47.78
C THR A 522 10.11 7.66 -47.66
N PHE A 523 10.17 8.52 -48.67
CA PHE A 523 9.37 9.74 -48.76
C PHE A 523 9.15 10.14 -50.23
N THR A 524 8.14 10.97 -50.48
CA THR A 524 7.83 11.50 -51.82
C THR A 524 7.88 13.02 -51.79
N LEU A 525 8.54 13.61 -52.77
CA LEU A 525 8.44 15.05 -53.04
C LEU A 525 7.40 15.29 -54.12
N ASP A 526 6.53 16.24 -53.86
CA ASP A 526 5.53 16.72 -54.81
C ASP A 526 5.30 18.21 -54.55
N GLY A 527 5.93 19.06 -55.36
CA GLY A 527 5.72 20.51 -55.35
C GLY A 527 4.69 20.98 -56.37
N GLN A 528 3.95 20.10 -57.05
CA GLN A 528 2.98 20.49 -58.06
C GLN A 528 1.70 21.00 -57.41
N LYS A 529 1.32 22.24 -57.73
CA LYS A 529 0.01 22.75 -57.29
C LYS A 529 -1.11 22.03 -58.03
N PRO A 530 -2.18 21.62 -57.34
CA PRO A 530 -3.36 21.11 -58.02
C PRO A 530 -4.08 22.21 -58.81
N ALA A 531 -4.85 21.81 -59.81
CA ALA A 531 -5.75 22.69 -60.55
C ALA A 531 -6.86 23.23 -59.64
N ALA A 532 -7.23 24.49 -59.87
CA ALA A 532 -8.34 25.12 -59.16
C ALA A 532 -9.64 24.32 -59.37
N PRO A 533 -10.44 24.09 -58.31
CA PRO A 533 -11.71 23.38 -58.45
C PRO A 533 -12.70 24.17 -59.31
N SER A 534 -13.64 23.48 -59.94
CA SER A 534 -14.71 24.11 -60.73
C SER A 534 -16.06 24.03 -60.01
N ILE A 535 -16.98 24.93 -60.32
CA ILE A 535 -18.37 24.89 -59.84
C ILE A 535 -19.26 24.40 -60.97
N THR A 536 -19.96 23.29 -60.75
CA THR A 536 -20.85 22.64 -61.72
C THR A 536 -22.33 22.83 -61.37
N GLY A 537 -22.64 23.23 -60.14
CA GLY A 537 -24.03 23.37 -59.71
C GLY A 537 -24.23 23.98 -58.33
N GLY A 538 -25.51 24.17 -58.03
CA GLY A 538 -26.04 24.86 -56.85
C GLY A 538 -27.21 25.74 -57.27
N GLN A 539 -28.39 25.48 -56.71
CA GLN A 539 -29.61 26.20 -57.08
C GLN A 539 -29.78 27.43 -56.20
N ILE A 540 -29.93 28.58 -56.85
CA ILE A 540 -30.06 29.90 -56.23
C ILE A 540 -31.21 30.66 -56.89
N LEU A 541 -31.61 31.80 -56.31
CA LEU A 541 -32.71 32.61 -56.86
C LEU A 541 -32.39 33.18 -58.24
N SER A 542 -31.11 33.46 -58.53
CA SER A 542 -30.64 33.92 -59.83
C SER A 542 -30.32 32.79 -60.83
N GLY A 543 -30.64 31.53 -60.52
CA GLY A 543 -30.44 30.38 -61.40
C GLY A 543 -29.47 29.34 -60.83
N THR A 544 -28.46 28.96 -61.62
CA THR A 544 -27.36 28.09 -61.16
C THR A 544 -26.20 28.95 -60.65
N LEU A 545 -25.61 28.56 -59.53
CA LEU A 545 -24.45 29.21 -58.92
C LEU A 545 -23.31 29.36 -59.91
N ALA A 546 -22.72 30.56 -59.97
CA ALA A 546 -21.58 30.84 -60.84
C ALA A 546 -20.48 31.60 -60.10
N VAL A 547 -19.24 31.41 -60.53
CA VAL A 547 -18.07 32.11 -59.98
C VAL A 547 -18.07 33.60 -60.35
N ARG A 548 -17.30 34.42 -59.63
CA ARG A 548 -17.12 35.85 -59.90
C ARG A 548 -16.83 36.11 -61.40
N PRO A 549 -17.43 37.13 -62.03
CA PRO A 549 -18.18 38.26 -61.46
C PRO A 549 -19.70 38.08 -61.38
N ALA A 550 -20.22 36.85 -61.37
CA ALA A 550 -21.67 36.64 -61.30
C ALA A 550 -22.29 37.19 -60.00
N GLU A 551 -23.47 37.82 -60.12
CA GLU A 551 -24.28 38.25 -58.99
C GLU A 551 -25.21 37.10 -58.55
N ASN A 552 -24.77 36.34 -57.55
CA ASN A 552 -25.57 35.24 -57.01
C ASN A 552 -26.50 35.74 -55.90
N ARG A 553 -27.79 35.41 -55.98
CA ARG A 553 -28.80 35.78 -54.97
C ARG A 553 -29.47 34.55 -54.41
N CYS A 554 -29.61 34.48 -53.09
CA CYS A 554 -30.27 33.38 -52.39
C CYS A 554 -31.33 33.90 -51.41
N ASN A 555 -32.30 33.05 -51.09
CA ASN A 555 -33.25 33.27 -49.99
C ASN A 555 -33.25 32.12 -48.97
N THR A 556 -32.35 31.14 -49.12
CA THR A 556 -32.17 30.02 -48.21
C THR A 556 -30.80 30.10 -47.54
N ILE A 557 -30.77 29.90 -46.22
CA ILE A 557 -29.55 29.97 -45.40
C ILE A 557 -28.54 28.86 -45.76
N SER A 558 -29.02 27.71 -46.25
CA SER A 558 -28.16 26.63 -46.71
C SER A 558 -28.10 26.60 -48.24
N LEU A 559 -26.89 26.54 -48.78
CA LEU A 559 -26.60 26.45 -50.20
C LEU A 559 -25.79 25.18 -50.47
N ASN A 560 -26.35 24.26 -51.25
CA ASN A 560 -25.61 23.11 -51.76
C ASN A 560 -24.81 23.53 -52.99
N ILE A 561 -23.50 23.33 -52.94
CA ILE A 561 -22.55 23.63 -54.01
C ILE A 561 -22.04 22.31 -54.55
N THR A 562 -22.04 22.15 -55.87
CA THR A 562 -21.41 21.01 -56.55
C THR A 562 -20.32 21.49 -57.49
N GLY A 563 -19.31 20.66 -57.69
CA GLY A 563 -18.14 21.01 -58.50
C GLY A 563 -17.30 19.81 -58.90
N THR A 564 -16.23 20.06 -59.65
CA THR A 564 -15.17 19.08 -59.91
C THR A 564 -13.85 19.51 -59.29
N ARG A 565 -12.97 18.53 -59.06
CA ARG A 565 -11.60 18.71 -58.57
C ARG A 565 -10.64 17.82 -59.33
N GLU A 566 -9.35 18.15 -59.23
CA GLU A 566 -8.29 17.22 -59.59
C GLU A 566 -8.28 16.01 -58.64
N ASP A 567 -7.79 14.89 -59.13
CA ASP A 567 -7.69 13.64 -58.37
C ASP A 567 -6.82 13.82 -57.12
N ASP A 568 -7.15 13.08 -56.07
CA ASP A 568 -6.42 13.07 -54.79
C ASP A 568 -6.26 14.45 -54.12
N THR A 569 -7.25 15.34 -54.29
CA THR A 569 -7.30 16.65 -53.63
C THR A 569 -8.48 16.79 -52.67
N ALA A 570 -8.30 17.51 -51.57
CA ALA A 570 -9.37 18.00 -50.70
C ALA A 570 -9.88 19.37 -51.18
N ILE A 571 -11.14 19.70 -50.87
CA ILE A 571 -11.75 21.02 -51.15
C ILE A 571 -11.83 21.83 -49.86
N PHE A 572 -11.39 23.09 -49.94
CA PHE A 572 -11.48 24.07 -48.87
C PHE A 572 -12.45 25.18 -49.23
N ILE A 573 -13.23 25.65 -48.25
CA ILE A 573 -14.08 26.83 -48.34
C ILE A 573 -13.80 27.74 -47.15
N ASN A 574 -13.41 28.99 -47.39
CA ASN A 574 -13.13 30.00 -46.35
C ASN A 574 -12.22 29.47 -45.21
N ALA A 575 -11.10 28.85 -45.61
CA ALA A 575 -10.10 28.18 -44.75
C ALA A 575 -10.52 26.89 -44.02
N GLY A 576 -11.79 26.47 -44.13
CA GLY A 576 -12.26 25.18 -43.61
C GLY A 576 -12.21 24.08 -44.66
N GLU A 577 -11.78 22.88 -44.28
CA GLU A 577 -11.92 21.70 -45.14
C GLU A 577 -13.41 21.38 -45.31
N ALA A 578 -13.89 21.48 -46.54
CA ALA A 578 -15.29 21.28 -46.91
C ALA A 578 -15.55 19.86 -47.42
N VAL A 579 -14.57 19.27 -48.12
CA VAL A 579 -14.61 17.89 -48.62
C VAL A 579 -13.21 17.29 -48.50
N GLY A 580 -13.08 16.15 -47.83
CA GLY A 580 -11.79 15.46 -47.71
C GLY A 580 -11.25 14.92 -49.03
N ILE A 581 -9.99 14.44 -49.01
CA ILE A 581 -9.25 13.99 -50.20
C ILE A 581 -10.06 13.02 -51.07
N GLY A 582 -10.02 13.24 -52.38
CA GLY A 582 -10.51 12.29 -53.38
C GLY A 582 -10.53 12.90 -54.77
N SER A 583 -11.33 12.33 -55.66
CA SER A 583 -11.25 12.58 -57.11
C SER A 583 -12.58 12.94 -57.75
N GLY A 584 -12.56 13.67 -58.87
CA GLY A 584 -13.75 13.95 -59.68
C GLY A 584 -14.77 14.92 -59.09
N GLU A 585 -16.05 14.56 -59.09
CA GLU A 585 -17.14 15.42 -58.61
C GLU A 585 -17.18 15.51 -57.08
N TRP A 586 -17.58 16.67 -56.56
CA TRP A 586 -17.78 16.91 -55.13
C TRP A 586 -19.07 17.69 -54.87
N THR A 587 -19.61 17.55 -53.66
CA THR A 587 -20.78 18.29 -53.18
C THR A 587 -20.60 18.68 -51.73
N VAL A 588 -20.99 19.90 -51.37
CA VAL A 588 -20.99 20.36 -49.97
C VAL A 588 -22.11 21.36 -49.72
N ALA A 589 -22.68 21.32 -48.51
CA ALA A 589 -23.64 22.31 -48.05
C ALA A 589 -22.90 23.42 -47.29
N VAL A 590 -23.04 24.66 -47.74
CA VAL A 590 -22.48 25.85 -47.08
C VAL A 590 -23.61 26.60 -46.37
N THR A 591 -23.34 27.06 -45.16
CA THR A 591 -24.25 27.94 -44.42
C THR A 591 -23.86 29.39 -44.69
N LEU A 592 -24.82 30.19 -45.18
CA LEU A 592 -24.65 31.60 -45.51
C LEU A 592 -25.14 32.47 -44.35
N GLY A 593 -24.40 33.56 -44.07
CA GLY A 593 -24.89 34.65 -43.24
C GLY A 593 -25.85 35.55 -44.03
N GLN A 594 -26.78 36.22 -43.33
CA GLN A 594 -27.65 37.21 -43.98
C GLN A 594 -26.81 38.37 -44.57
N GLY A 595 -27.14 38.82 -45.78
CA GLY A 595 -26.35 39.81 -46.52
C GLY A 595 -25.30 39.17 -47.41
N ASP A 596 -24.18 39.88 -47.64
CA ASP A 596 -23.14 39.45 -48.56
C ASP A 596 -22.24 38.37 -47.96
N ASN A 597 -22.01 37.30 -48.74
CA ASN A 597 -21.11 36.21 -48.42
C ASN A 597 -20.08 36.09 -49.54
N THR A 598 -18.80 36.10 -49.20
CA THR A 598 -17.72 35.73 -50.12
C THR A 598 -17.23 34.35 -49.74
N LEU A 599 -17.30 33.42 -50.70
CA LEU A 599 -16.77 32.06 -50.56
C LEU A 599 -15.49 31.96 -51.38
N GLU A 600 -14.35 31.85 -50.70
CA GLU A 600 -13.08 31.45 -51.31
C GLU A 600 -13.01 29.92 -51.34
N ILE A 601 -12.85 29.34 -52.53
CA ILE A 601 -12.82 27.89 -52.73
C ILE A 601 -11.53 27.51 -53.45
N TRP A 602 -10.80 26.54 -52.93
CA TRP A 602 -9.54 26.04 -53.49
C TRP A 602 -9.35 24.57 -53.15
N SER A 603 -8.41 23.90 -53.82
CA SER A 603 -8.08 22.49 -53.60
C SER A 603 -6.68 22.33 -52.99
N ARG A 604 -6.50 21.26 -52.21
CA ARG A 604 -5.22 20.90 -51.58
C ARG A 604 -4.90 19.43 -51.79
N ASP A 605 -3.69 19.11 -52.24
CA ASP A 605 -3.23 17.72 -52.38
C ASP A 605 -2.67 17.14 -51.07
N ALA A 606 -2.12 15.91 -51.14
CA ALA A 606 -1.50 15.21 -50.02
C ALA A 606 -0.16 15.80 -49.56
N ALA A 607 0.58 16.48 -50.46
CA ALA A 607 1.79 17.22 -50.12
C ALA A 607 1.47 18.60 -49.51
N ALA A 608 0.18 18.93 -49.37
CA ALA A 608 -0.35 20.21 -48.93
C ALA A 608 -0.17 21.37 -49.92
N ASN A 609 0.14 21.11 -51.20
CA ASN A 609 0.16 22.17 -52.20
C ASN A 609 -1.27 22.69 -52.43
N GLN A 610 -1.41 24.01 -52.50
CA GLN A 610 -2.68 24.70 -52.67
C GLN A 610 -2.85 25.19 -54.12
N SER A 611 -4.02 24.93 -54.70
CA SER A 611 -4.42 25.49 -55.99
C SER A 611 -4.62 27.00 -55.92
N ASP A 612 -4.79 27.63 -57.08
CA ASP A 612 -5.39 28.97 -57.14
C ASP A 612 -6.83 28.93 -56.58
N SER A 613 -7.25 30.02 -55.93
CA SER A 613 -8.60 30.17 -55.40
C SER A 613 -9.59 30.64 -56.46
N ILE A 614 -10.80 30.10 -56.42
CA ILE A 614 -11.98 30.68 -57.07
C ILE A 614 -12.84 31.39 -56.01
N PHE A 615 -13.55 32.44 -56.43
CA PHE A 615 -14.41 33.21 -55.55
C PHE A 615 -15.86 33.17 -56.03
N VAL A 616 -16.78 32.94 -55.09
CA VAL A 616 -18.22 33.01 -55.31
C VAL A 616 -18.79 34.03 -54.33
N ASP A 617 -19.35 35.11 -54.87
CA ASP A 617 -20.06 36.13 -54.07
C ASP A 617 -21.56 35.82 -54.11
N VAL A 618 -22.18 35.65 -52.93
CA VAL A 618 -23.61 35.33 -52.76
C VAL A 618 -24.26 36.28 -51.78
N THR A 619 -25.27 37.02 -52.22
CA THR A 619 -26.11 37.83 -51.32
C THR A 619 -27.31 37.00 -50.87
N LEU A 620 -27.38 36.71 -49.57
CA LEU A 620 -28.52 36.06 -48.94
C LEU A 620 -29.53 37.10 -48.46
N ASP A 621 -30.77 36.98 -48.93
CA ASP A 621 -31.93 37.62 -48.32
C ASP A 621 -33.02 36.60 -47.98
N SER A 622 -33.00 36.10 -46.74
CA SER A 622 -33.98 35.13 -46.23
C SER A 622 -35.16 35.77 -45.49
N GLN A 623 -35.18 37.10 -45.33
CA GLN A 623 -36.18 37.79 -44.52
C GLN A 623 -37.38 38.17 -45.40
N ALA A 624 -38.55 37.64 -45.07
CA ALA A 624 -39.79 38.01 -45.75
C ALA A 624 -40.35 39.33 -45.18
N PRO A 625 -41.00 40.19 -45.99
CA PRO A 625 -41.71 41.35 -45.48
C PRO A 625 -42.79 40.96 -44.46
N VAL A 626 -42.85 41.68 -43.34
CA VAL A 626 -43.89 41.53 -42.31
C VAL A 626 -44.90 42.67 -42.43
N ILE A 627 -46.18 42.33 -42.49
CA ILE A 627 -47.27 43.33 -42.54
C ILE A 627 -47.54 43.88 -41.14
N GLY A 628 -47.62 45.21 -41.04
CA GLY A 628 -47.93 45.97 -39.83
C GLY A 628 -49.42 46.35 -39.73
N THR A 629 -49.69 47.60 -39.38
CA THR A 629 -51.03 48.13 -39.14
C THR A 629 -51.66 48.74 -40.39
N SER A 630 -52.99 48.72 -40.49
CA SER A 630 -53.72 49.48 -41.50
C SER A 630 -54.29 50.80 -40.94
N ALA A 631 -54.51 51.79 -41.80
CA ALA A 631 -55.30 52.98 -41.51
C ALA A 631 -56.30 53.22 -42.66
N PRO A 632 -57.63 53.23 -42.39
CA PRO A 632 -58.26 52.93 -41.11
C PRO A 632 -57.88 51.56 -40.54
N GLY A 633 -57.89 51.45 -39.21
CA GLY A 633 -57.55 50.21 -38.52
C GLY A 633 -58.52 49.09 -38.91
N ASN A 634 -58.02 47.85 -38.94
CA ASN A 634 -58.86 46.68 -39.23
C ASN A 634 -60.09 46.66 -38.31
N GLY A 635 -61.30 46.59 -38.90
CA GLY A 635 -62.57 46.60 -38.17
C GLY A 635 -63.02 47.97 -37.63
N SER A 636 -62.38 49.07 -38.02
CA SER A 636 -62.79 50.41 -37.59
C SER A 636 -63.99 50.95 -38.38
N PHE A 637 -64.86 51.71 -37.68
CA PHE A 637 -65.93 52.50 -38.29
C PHE A 637 -65.46 53.96 -38.35
N VAL A 638 -65.49 54.57 -39.53
CA VAL A 638 -64.91 55.91 -39.76
C VAL A 638 -65.91 56.87 -40.42
N THR A 639 -65.90 58.13 -39.98
CA THR A 639 -66.60 59.24 -40.63
C THR A 639 -65.76 60.52 -40.50
N PRO A 640 -65.52 61.29 -41.59
CA PRO A 640 -65.95 61.02 -42.98
C PRO A 640 -65.23 59.81 -43.61
N ALA A 641 -65.69 59.36 -44.78
CA ALA A 641 -65.03 58.29 -45.54
C ALA A 641 -63.55 58.64 -45.77
N PRO A 642 -62.61 57.71 -45.55
CA PRO A 642 -61.20 58.01 -45.63
C PRO A 642 -60.82 58.26 -47.09
N ALA A 643 -60.01 59.29 -47.32
CA ALA A 643 -59.52 59.60 -48.66
C ALA A 643 -58.50 58.55 -49.16
N THR A 644 -57.87 57.81 -48.26
CA THR A 644 -56.90 56.75 -48.57
C THR A 644 -56.97 55.60 -47.57
N VAL A 645 -56.52 54.41 -47.98
CA VAL A 645 -56.30 53.26 -47.09
C VAL A 645 -54.82 52.91 -47.11
N SER A 646 -54.14 52.96 -45.98
CA SER A 646 -52.73 52.62 -45.87
C SER A 646 -52.51 51.31 -45.12
N VAL A 647 -51.48 50.54 -45.50
CA VAL A 647 -50.97 49.37 -44.79
C VAL A 647 -49.47 49.58 -44.57
N SER A 648 -49.00 49.50 -43.32
CA SER A 648 -47.56 49.50 -43.05
C SER A 648 -46.97 48.10 -43.21
N TYR A 649 -45.70 48.02 -43.57
CA TYR A 649 -44.91 46.81 -43.60
C TYR A 649 -43.49 47.10 -43.15
N THR A 650 -42.82 46.09 -42.59
CA THR A 650 -41.40 46.15 -42.22
C THR A 650 -40.66 45.02 -42.88
N GLU A 651 -39.53 45.33 -43.49
CA GLU A 651 -38.59 44.39 -44.07
C GLU A 651 -37.19 45.01 -43.87
N SER A 652 -36.22 44.21 -43.42
CA SER A 652 -34.89 44.67 -43.00
C SER A 652 -33.77 44.39 -44.02
N GLY A 653 -34.07 43.70 -45.12
CA GLY A 653 -33.22 43.38 -46.26
C GLY A 653 -33.61 44.16 -47.52
N SER A 654 -34.14 43.48 -48.55
CA SER A 654 -34.39 44.03 -49.89
C SER A 654 -35.65 44.91 -50.06
N GLY A 655 -36.48 45.04 -49.02
CA GLY A 655 -37.75 45.75 -49.07
C GLY A 655 -38.86 44.98 -49.79
N LEU A 656 -39.97 45.67 -50.08
CA LEU A 656 -41.09 45.06 -50.79
C LEU A 656 -40.92 45.21 -52.31
N HIS A 657 -40.98 44.09 -53.03
CA HIS A 657 -41.00 44.11 -54.50
C HIS A 657 -42.42 44.43 -55.02
N ALA A 658 -42.75 45.71 -55.13
CA ALA A 658 -44.10 46.14 -55.51
C ALA A 658 -44.56 45.66 -56.89
N GLY A 659 -43.65 45.52 -57.86
CA GLY A 659 -43.96 45.09 -59.24
C GLY A 659 -44.42 43.63 -59.41
N ILE A 660 -44.14 42.76 -58.43
CA ILE A 660 -44.60 41.34 -58.43
C ILE A 660 -45.56 41.04 -57.27
N SER A 661 -45.72 41.99 -56.34
CA SER A 661 -46.65 41.86 -55.21
C SER A 661 -48.07 42.14 -55.70
N LEU A 662 -49.04 41.36 -55.21
CA LEU A 662 -50.45 41.57 -55.51
C LEU A 662 -51.08 42.46 -54.45
N PHE A 663 -51.65 43.59 -54.88
CA PHE A 663 -52.39 44.51 -54.00
C PHE A 663 -53.85 44.59 -54.45
N SER A 664 -54.78 44.54 -53.49
CA SER A 664 -56.21 44.72 -53.77
C SER A 664 -56.92 45.31 -52.56
N LEU A 665 -57.83 46.26 -52.79
CA LEU A 665 -58.83 46.66 -51.80
C LEU A 665 -60.18 46.15 -52.31
N LYS A 666 -60.91 45.40 -51.48
CA LYS A 666 -62.18 44.80 -51.87
C LYS A 666 -63.31 45.32 -51.01
N ASN A 667 -64.46 45.54 -51.62
CA ASN A 667 -65.68 45.89 -50.91
C ASN A 667 -66.34 44.65 -50.26
N ALA A 668 -67.46 44.86 -49.56
CA ALA A 668 -68.24 43.78 -48.94
C ALA A 668 -68.70 42.66 -49.93
N ALA A 669 -68.81 42.96 -51.22
CA ALA A 669 -69.14 41.99 -52.27
C ALA A 669 -67.91 41.28 -52.86
N GLN A 670 -66.72 41.46 -52.28
CA GLN A 670 -65.43 40.92 -52.73
C GLN A 670 -64.99 41.41 -54.12
N ALA A 671 -65.60 42.48 -54.63
CA ALA A 671 -65.18 43.14 -55.86
C ALA A 671 -64.08 44.16 -55.56
N ASP A 672 -63.08 44.24 -56.46
CA ASP A 672 -62.00 45.22 -56.32
C ASP A 672 -62.56 46.64 -56.43
N VAL A 673 -62.19 47.47 -55.46
CA VAL A 673 -62.48 48.89 -55.45
C VAL A 673 -61.56 49.56 -56.47
N PRO A 674 -62.08 50.33 -57.44
CA PRO A 674 -61.24 51.06 -58.38
C PRO A 674 -60.39 52.12 -57.67
N GLY A 675 -59.09 52.14 -57.95
CA GLY A 675 -58.15 53.11 -57.39
C GLY A 675 -56.71 52.69 -57.64
N ASP A 676 -55.78 53.49 -57.13
CA ASP A 676 -54.34 53.33 -57.37
C ASP A 676 -53.62 52.98 -56.07
N TRP A 677 -52.75 51.99 -56.15
CA TRP A 677 -51.80 51.66 -55.08
C TRP A 677 -50.48 52.38 -55.33
N ALA A 678 -49.99 53.09 -54.31
CA ALA A 678 -48.70 53.75 -54.33
C ALA A 678 -47.94 53.47 -53.02
N THR A 679 -46.62 53.47 -53.09
CA THR A 679 -45.78 53.52 -51.90
C THR A 679 -45.56 55.00 -51.54
N ASP A 680 -46.13 55.46 -50.43
CA ASP A 680 -46.08 56.88 -50.03
C ASP A 680 -44.78 57.21 -49.26
N THR A 681 -44.33 56.28 -48.40
CA THR A 681 -43.04 56.35 -47.68
C THR A 681 -42.44 54.94 -47.52
N PRO A 682 -41.13 54.78 -47.26
CA PRO A 682 -40.56 53.46 -46.96
C PRO A 682 -41.34 52.74 -45.86
N GLY A 683 -41.83 51.53 -46.14
CA GLY A 683 -42.63 50.74 -45.20
C GLY A 683 -44.13 51.05 -45.15
N SER A 684 -44.69 51.77 -46.13
CA SER A 684 -46.14 51.96 -46.25
C SER A 684 -46.66 51.86 -47.69
N LEU A 685 -47.72 51.08 -47.87
CA LEU A 685 -48.54 51.01 -49.08
C LEU A 685 -49.82 51.81 -48.87
N VAL A 686 -50.16 52.68 -49.79
CA VAL A 686 -51.35 53.53 -49.72
C VAL A 686 -52.20 53.32 -50.96
N PHE A 687 -53.46 52.98 -50.76
CA PHE A 687 -54.49 52.93 -51.78
C PHE A 687 -55.26 54.24 -51.81
N THR A 688 -55.37 54.84 -52.98
CA THR A 688 -56.20 56.02 -53.25
C THR A 688 -57.39 55.60 -54.12
N PRO A 689 -58.61 55.55 -53.57
CA PRO A 689 -59.82 55.24 -54.34
C PRO A 689 -60.06 56.25 -55.48
N ALA A 690 -60.53 55.78 -56.63
CA ALA A 690 -60.84 56.64 -57.78
C ALA A 690 -62.09 57.54 -57.56
N GLY A 691 -62.86 57.26 -56.51
CA GLY A 691 -64.00 58.03 -56.05
C GLY A 691 -64.31 57.74 -54.56
N PRO A 692 -65.25 58.46 -53.92
CA PRO A 692 -65.54 58.28 -52.50
C PRO A 692 -65.90 56.83 -52.17
N LEU A 693 -65.29 56.28 -51.10
CA LEU A 693 -65.69 54.99 -50.56
C LEU A 693 -67.14 55.06 -50.09
N ALA A 694 -67.97 54.11 -50.55
CA ALA A 694 -69.39 54.10 -50.24
C ALA A 694 -69.65 53.55 -48.83
N ASP A 695 -70.81 53.87 -48.26
CA ASP A 695 -71.19 53.31 -46.97
C ASP A 695 -71.29 51.78 -47.05
N GLY A 696 -70.65 51.07 -46.11
CA GLY A 696 -70.57 49.61 -46.08
C GLY A 696 -69.52 48.96 -47.02
N THR A 697 -68.57 49.73 -47.58
CA THR A 697 -67.42 49.19 -48.34
C THR A 697 -66.16 48.99 -47.52
#